data_AF-A0A815W1A7-F1
#
_entry.id   AF-A0A815W1A7-F1
#
_cell.length_a   1.000
_cell.length_b   1.000
_cell.length_c   1.000
_cell.angle_alpha   90.00
_cell.angle_beta   90.00
_cell.angle_gamma   90.00
#
_symmetry.space_group_name_H-M   'P 1'
#
loop_
_entity.id
_entity.type
_entity.pdbx_description
1 polymer ?
#
loop_
_entity_poly.entity_id
_entity_poly.type
_entity_poly.pdbx_seq_one_letter_code
_entity_poly.pdbx_strand_id
1 'polypeptide(L)'
;MTQSSSEQLPVVNMTNDDIELLKRLEEENRRIEYDTKSPANSTQTNHTGHPKSPELHHKQLRQDSISSDVSNLTIDADGNLESEWSAWNKIINNWTTYIKKKPQWIKDMIRAGVPIHFRPLLWQCLCKVETSHVKGKYAEYMKMISPCEKVIRRDISRTYPDHEFFKEKHGIGQERLFNVIKAYSLYDREVGYCQGIGFIVGLLLMHMPEEDAFAVLVSMMQDLSMRDMYKPDMFYLGLCIFQFEAMIQEFLPDLYRHFQVENFSTSTYASSWFLTLFTNQFSFNVACRTMDLFLSEGIEIIFRMGIALLEIHQDHLMLLSMDDMLKYFQKDVPIQHETDHESLFQRAFSVQYNSKKMKKLEKEYSVIRKEEQEEQIEVRRLRNENRLLKQRVENLEKESATLANRLIEGQVSNAQYAEESYQLKRENCTLKKQLDEKLKNATFSSSGHNSVQLTSPTELEMLRETVEKLNMENRNLQSMPHVEIAALQEELTLVKMRDAEAQVSMNELRQRIADLNREWQLHDSTCKTLRESNQVNESNDAYDLIAHELLSLKMREAQTDCDNKALSQQIMDLETQKQVVYNQIKRQDDEIQRMRLELDESRVREQELRAQLNETKNQMHDGELRLKEDSMMLRIREAESTQAIGDLRQRIAELEVQNQELITRGQIMDNRDLHDKLLELQDEVMRLRLLPTIHRNHSTSTDPHRHDYEESEDECLISPLSTSVNQRLSSSSIVLSPSSFISPNHRLRQSTPSLFPTLASSQSSATSTG
;
A
#
# COMPACT_ATOMS: atom_id res chain seq x y z
N MET A 1 -82.16 -12.04 -3.69
CA MET A 1 -80.82 -12.59 -3.45
C MET A 1 -79.84 -11.48 -3.79
N THR A 2 -79.14 -10.82 -2.85
CA THR A 2 -78.05 -11.32 -1.96
C THR A 2 -76.81 -11.70 -2.77
N GLN A 3 -75.62 -11.12 -2.55
CA GLN A 3 -75.15 -10.19 -1.52
C GLN A 3 -74.19 -9.13 -2.10
N SER A 4 -74.13 -7.96 -1.47
CA SER A 4 -72.98 -7.04 -1.56
C SER A 4 -72.19 -7.15 -0.25
N SER A 5 -70.88 -7.37 -0.34
CA SER A 5 -70.00 -7.39 0.83
C SER A 5 -69.41 -6.00 1.06
N SER A 6 -69.80 -5.35 2.15
CA SER A 6 -69.21 -4.08 2.59
C SER A 6 -67.98 -4.37 3.45
N GLU A 7 -66.78 -3.99 3.00
CA GLU A 7 -65.60 -4.03 3.85
C GLU A 7 -65.72 -2.95 4.95
N GLN A 8 -65.65 -3.39 6.21
CA GLN A 8 -65.60 -2.49 7.36
C GLN A 8 -64.15 -2.10 7.62
N LEU A 9 -63.88 -0.79 7.69
CA LEU A 9 -62.61 -0.27 8.19
C LEU A 9 -62.39 -0.74 9.64
N PRO A 10 -61.14 -1.07 10.05
CA PRO A 10 -60.87 -1.57 11.38
C PRO A 10 -61.17 -0.51 12.44
N VAL A 11 -61.96 -0.87 13.45
CA VAL A 11 -62.18 -0.04 14.63
C VAL A 11 -60.88 -0.03 15.45
N VAL A 12 -60.17 1.10 15.43
CA VAL A 12 -59.02 1.32 16.30
C VAL A 12 -59.51 1.50 17.73
N ASN A 13 -59.28 0.50 18.58
CA ASN A 13 -59.46 0.62 20.02
C ASN A 13 -58.34 1.53 20.58
N MET A 14 -58.58 2.84 20.53
CA MET A 14 -57.78 3.85 21.22
C MET A 14 -57.73 3.53 22.72
N THR A 15 -56.56 3.68 23.34
CA THR A 15 -56.45 3.56 24.79
C THR A 15 -57.03 4.80 25.48
N ASN A 16 -57.33 4.70 26.78
CA ASN A 16 -57.78 5.87 27.54
C ASN A 16 -56.74 6.99 27.54
N ASP A 17 -55.45 6.65 27.49
CA ASP A 17 -54.36 7.62 27.47
C ASP A 17 -54.27 8.35 26.12
N ASP A 18 -54.57 7.68 25.00
CA ASP A 18 -54.68 8.32 23.67
C ASP A 18 -55.87 9.29 23.62
N ILE A 19 -56.98 8.95 24.28
CA ILE A 19 -58.20 9.79 24.35
C ILE A 19 -57.95 11.01 25.26
N GLU A 20 -57.22 10.83 26.36
CA GLU A 20 -56.79 11.90 27.27
C GLU A 20 -55.79 12.84 26.57
N LEU A 21 -54.85 12.30 25.77
CA LEU A 21 -53.92 13.07 24.95
C LEU A 21 -54.65 13.88 23.86
N LEU A 22 -55.59 13.26 23.15
CA LEU A 22 -56.43 13.94 22.15
C LEU A 22 -57.23 15.10 22.74
N LYS A 23 -57.81 14.94 23.94
CA LYS A 23 -58.49 16.04 24.64
C LYS A 23 -57.56 17.22 24.91
N ARG A 24 -56.35 16.95 25.40
CA ARG A 24 -55.35 17.99 25.70
C ARG A 24 -54.91 18.72 24.43
N LEU A 25 -54.66 17.98 23.34
CA LEU A 25 -54.34 18.56 22.02
C LEU A 25 -55.51 19.37 21.43
N GLU A 26 -56.76 18.94 21.57
CA GLU A 26 -57.90 19.78 21.18
C GLU A 26 -58.02 21.05 22.04
N GLU A 27 -57.79 20.95 23.35
CA GLU A 27 -57.91 22.08 24.27
C GLU A 27 -56.79 23.11 24.07
N GLU A 28 -55.58 22.66 23.74
CA GLU A 28 -54.47 23.51 23.33
C GLU A 28 -54.74 24.19 21.97
N ASN A 29 -55.23 23.46 20.97
CA ASN A 29 -55.69 24.03 19.70
C ASN A 29 -56.84 25.05 19.89
N ARG A 30 -57.79 24.79 20.81
CA ARG A 30 -58.85 25.75 21.17
C ARG A 30 -58.32 27.04 21.78
N ARG A 31 -57.18 27.03 22.46
CA ARG A 31 -56.52 28.24 22.99
C ARG A 31 -55.84 29.04 21.88
N ILE A 32 -55.15 28.36 20.97
CA ILE A 32 -54.55 28.97 19.76
C ILE A 32 -55.64 29.62 18.88
N GLU A 33 -56.81 28.99 18.73
CA GLU A 33 -57.98 29.58 18.05
C GLU A 33 -58.63 30.76 18.80
N TYR A 34 -58.33 30.97 20.08
CA TYR A 34 -58.86 32.08 20.87
C TYR A 34 -57.96 33.31 20.77
N ASP A 35 -56.64 33.12 20.92
CA ASP A 35 -55.65 34.20 20.80
C ASP A 35 -55.60 34.79 19.38
N THR A 36 -55.91 34.00 18.36
CA THR A 36 -56.00 34.45 16.96
C THR A 36 -57.28 35.22 16.60
N LYS A 37 -58.24 35.38 17.53
CA LYS A 37 -59.57 35.99 17.26
C LYS A 37 -59.86 37.30 18.02
N SER A 38 -58.83 38.00 18.50
CA SER A 38 -58.96 39.39 18.99
C SER A 38 -58.59 40.41 17.89
N PRO A 39 -59.56 41.11 17.25
CA PRO A 39 -59.26 42.07 16.19
C PRO A 39 -58.76 43.42 16.73
N ALA A 40 -57.65 43.92 16.20
CA ALA A 40 -57.18 45.28 16.46
C ALA A 40 -58.10 46.31 15.77
N ASN A 41 -58.39 47.43 16.45
CA ASN A 41 -59.22 48.49 15.87
C ASN A 41 -58.97 49.89 16.48
N SER A 42 -58.01 50.65 15.94
CA SER A 42 -58.06 52.12 15.80
C SER A 42 -56.76 52.70 15.22
N THR A 43 -56.88 53.56 14.22
CA THR A 43 -55.78 54.43 13.75
C THR A 43 -56.34 55.79 13.34
N GLN A 44 -55.58 56.85 13.61
CA GLN A 44 -55.80 58.25 13.22
C GLN A 44 -56.92 59.04 13.93
N THR A 45 -56.51 60.03 14.71
CA THR A 45 -56.80 61.45 14.39
C THR A 45 -55.69 62.33 14.96
N ASN A 46 -55.41 63.48 14.33
CA ASN A 46 -54.34 64.39 14.73
C ASN A 46 -54.81 65.36 15.82
N HIS A 47 -53.91 65.84 16.70
CA HIS A 47 -53.83 67.27 17.04
C HIS A 47 -52.52 67.70 17.74
N THR A 48 -51.83 68.64 17.10
CA THR A 48 -50.90 69.69 17.61
C THR A 48 -50.51 69.73 19.12
N GLY A 49 -49.21 69.64 19.42
CA GLY A 49 -48.62 70.04 20.72
C GLY A 49 -47.08 69.94 20.80
N HIS A 50 -46.40 71.08 20.96
CA HIS A 50 -44.93 71.23 21.15
C HIS A 50 -44.63 71.68 22.62
N PRO A 51 -43.38 71.68 23.14
CA PRO A 51 -42.14 71.00 22.72
C PRO A 51 -41.26 70.45 23.90
N LYS A 52 -40.04 69.98 23.56
CA LYS A 52 -38.79 69.81 24.38
C LYS A 52 -38.51 68.49 25.12
N SER A 53 -37.31 67.99 24.87
CA SER A 53 -36.53 66.99 25.62
C SER A 53 -35.96 67.57 26.94
N PRO A 54 -35.32 66.77 27.80
CA PRO A 54 -33.91 66.40 27.58
C PRO A 54 -33.57 64.90 27.79
N GLU A 55 -32.36 64.53 27.38
CA GLU A 55 -31.76 63.21 27.62
C GLU A 55 -31.33 63.05 29.10
N LEU A 56 -31.26 61.81 29.58
CA LEU A 56 -30.37 61.43 30.68
C LEU A 56 -29.87 59.99 30.50
N HIS A 57 -28.56 59.80 30.61
CA HIS A 57 -27.94 58.48 30.68
C HIS A 57 -28.29 57.77 31.99
N HIS A 58 -28.57 56.46 31.93
CA HIS A 58 -28.15 55.55 32.98
C HIS A 58 -27.76 54.18 32.42
N LYS A 59 -26.54 53.75 32.73
CA LYS A 59 -25.97 52.45 32.37
C LYS A 59 -25.79 51.65 33.65
N GLN A 60 -26.75 50.79 34.00
CA GLN A 60 -26.62 49.88 35.16
C GLN A 60 -27.15 48.49 34.80
N LEU A 61 -26.41 47.47 35.23
CA LEU A 61 -26.61 46.07 34.89
C LEU A 61 -27.99 45.52 35.28
N ARG A 62 -28.59 44.76 34.36
CA ARG A 62 -29.32 43.52 34.68
C ARG A 62 -28.97 42.47 33.63
N GLN A 63 -28.19 41.47 34.04
CA GLN A 63 -28.37 40.13 33.49
C GLN A 63 -29.63 39.57 34.16
N ASP A 64 -30.60 39.18 33.34
CA ASP A 64 -31.18 37.84 33.30
C ASP A 64 -32.46 37.87 32.43
N SER A 65 -32.84 36.71 31.88
CA SER A 65 -34.03 36.53 31.03
C SER A 65 -34.07 37.35 29.73
N ILE A 66 -33.10 37.16 28.83
CA ILE A 66 -33.36 37.27 27.38
C ILE A 66 -33.96 35.93 26.92
N SER A 67 -35.07 35.99 26.20
CA SER A 67 -35.82 34.80 25.76
C SER A 67 -35.08 34.03 24.66
N SER A 68 -35.41 32.74 24.52
CA SER A 68 -34.89 31.80 23.51
C SER A 68 -35.27 32.12 22.06
N ASP A 69 -36.02 33.19 21.82
CA ASP A 69 -36.63 33.52 20.51
C ASP A 69 -35.68 34.26 19.56
N VAL A 70 -34.55 34.77 20.07
CA VAL A 70 -33.62 35.62 19.30
C VAL A 70 -32.67 34.80 18.40
N SER A 71 -32.49 33.50 18.67
CA SER A 71 -31.53 32.66 17.95
C SER A 71 -31.92 32.29 16.51
N ASN A 72 -33.21 32.40 16.16
CA ASN A 72 -33.77 31.84 14.92
C ASN A 72 -34.04 32.93 13.85
N LEU A 73 -33.39 34.09 13.96
CA LEU A 73 -33.56 35.24 13.08
C LEU A 73 -32.36 35.38 12.13
N THR A 74 -32.64 35.33 10.84
CA THR A 74 -31.70 35.51 9.72
C THR A 74 -31.92 36.85 9.04
N ILE A 75 -30.87 37.42 8.44
CA ILE A 75 -30.97 38.64 7.64
C ILE A 75 -31.43 38.27 6.23
N ASP A 76 -32.61 38.76 5.85
CA ASP A 76 -33.18 38.55 4.52
C ASP A 76 -32.35 39.22 3.42
N ALA A 77 -32.74 38.98 2.17
CA ALA A 77 -31.99 39.45 1.02
C ALA A 77 -31.88 40.98 0.91
N ASP A 78 -32.74 41.74 1.62
CA ASP A 78 -32.89 43.18 1.52
C ASP A 78 -32.59 43.92 2.85
N GLY A 79 -32.17 43.18 3.90
CA GLY A 79 -31.63 43.70 5.16
C GLY A 79 -32.52 43.54 6.40
N ASN A 80 -33.68 42.90 6.30
CA ASN A 80 -34.63 42.73 7.41
C ASN A 80 -34.33 41.47 8.22
N LEU A 81 -34.67 41.44 9.51
CA LEU A 81 -34.65 40.20 10.29
C LEU A 81 -35.93 39.41 10.00
N GLU A 82 -35.79 38.20 9.46
CA GLU A 82 -36.86 37.22 9.32
C GLU A 82 -36.49 35.89 9.98
N SER A 83 -37.49 35.11 10.37
CA SER A 83 -37.26 33.72 10.79
C SER A 83 -36.54 32.94 9.69
N GLU A 84 -35.52 32.16 10.08
CA GLU A 84 -34.76 31.28 9.18
C GLU A 84 -35.64 30.45 8.23
N TRP A 85 -36.76 29.93 8.76
CA TRP A 85 -37.74 29.16 7.99
C TRP A 85 -38.41 29.98 6.87
N SER A 86 -38.71 31.26 7.11
CA SER A 86 -39.25 32.18 6.09
C SER A 86 -38.22 32.42 4.98
N ALA A 87 -36.97 32.73 5.37
CA ALA A 87 -35.89 33.00 4.43
C ALA A 87 -35.65 31.80 3.50
N TRP A 88 -35.46 30.59 4.05
CA TRP A 88 -35.27 29.38 3.25
C TRP A 88 -36.47 29.02 2.38
N ASN A 89 -37.69 29.14 2.91
CA ASN A 89 -38.90 28.89 2.12
C ASN A 89 -39.03 29.87 0.93
N LYS A 90 -38.68 31.16 1.11
CA LYS A 90 -38.63 32.14 0.01
C LYS A 90 -37.55 31.81 -1.02
N ILE A 91 -36.36 31.39 -0.56
CA ILE A 91 -35.22 30.99 -1.41
C ILE A 91 -35.61 29.82 -2.31
N ILE A 92 -36.15 28.72 -1.76
CA ILE A 92 -36.48 27.52 -2.52
C ILE A 92 -37.59 27.79 -3.54
N ASN A 93 -38.72 28.38 -3.12
CA ASN A 93 -39.85 28.64 -4.04
C ASN A 93 -39.51 29.61 -5.19
N ASN A 94 -38.43 30.38 -5.09
CA ASN A 94 -37.99 31.33 -6.12
C ASN A 94 -36.52 31.08 -6.55
N TRP A 95 -36.03 29.85 -6.41
CA TRP A 95 -34.62 29.48 -6.55
C TRP A 95 -33.97 30.04 -7.82
N THR A 96 -34.62 29.80 -8.97
CA THR A 96 -34.16 30.22 -10.30
C THR A 96 -34.01 31.74 -10.47
N THR A 97 -34.67 32.53 -9.61
CA THR A 97 -34.58 33.99 -9.57
C THR A 97 -33.51 34.46 -8.59
N TYR A 98 -33.50 33.93 -7.35
CA TYR A 98 -32.50 34.35 -6.35
C TYR A 98 -31.07 33.93 -6.74
N ILE A 99 -30.87 32.71 -7.29
CA ILE A 99 -29.53 32.24 -7.71
C ILE A 99 -28.92 33.08 -8.83
N LYS A 100 -29.75 33.76 -9.63
CA LYS A 100 -29.30 34.69 -10.69
C LYS A 100 -29.11 36.12 -10.19
N LYS A 101 -29.94 36.58 -9.23
CA LYS A 101 -29.94 37.98 -8.75
C LYS A 101 -28.98 38.23 -7.58
N LYS A 102 -28.87 37.28 -6.64
CA LYS A 102 -28.13 37.42 -5.37
C LYS A 102 -27.33 36.15 -5.03
N PRO A 103 -26.44 35.66 -5.93
CA PRO A 103 -25.72 34.40 -5.75
C PRO A 103 -24.81 34.38 -4.50
N GLN A 104 -24.16 35.50 -4.16
CA GLN A 104 -23.28 35.56 -2.99
C GLN A 104 -24.06 35.42 -1.68
N TRP A 105 -25.20 36.11 -1.53
CA TRP A 105 -26.08 35.98 -0.36
C TRP A 105 -26.58 34.55 -0.15
N ILE A 106 -26.88 33.81 -1.23
CA ILE A 106 -27.20 32.37 -1.12
C ILE A 106 -26.00 31.57 -0.59
N LYS A 107 -24.78 31.83 -1.07
CA LYS A 107 -23.58 31.16 -0.53
C LYS A 107 -23.40 31.46 0.95
N ASP A 108 -23.59 32.71 1.36
CA ASP A 108 -23.45 33.12 2.75
C ASP A 108 -24.56 32.53 3.65
N MET A 109 -25.79 32.37 3.14
CA MET A 109 -26.87 31.61 3.80
C MET A 109 -26.51 30.11 3.94
N ILE A 110 -25.99 29.46 2.89
CA ILE A 110 -25.55 28.06 2.95
C ILE A 110 -24.39 27.88 3.95
N ARG A 111 -23.48 28.86 4.02
CA ARG A 111 -22.39 28.90 5.00
C ARG A 111 -22.87 29.10 6.44
N ALA A 112 -23.91 29.90 6.66
CA ALA A 112 -24.54 30.08 7.96
C ALA A 112 -25.28 28.80 8.43
N GLY A 113 -25.98 28.12 7.52
CA GLY A 113 -26.53 26.79 7.75
C GLY A 113 -27.79 26.48 6.95
N VAL A 114 -27.97 25.20 6.60
CA VAL A 114 -29.19 24.70 5.95
C VAL A 114 -29.97 23.84 6.95
N PRO A 115 -31.22 24.19 7.30
CA PRO A 115 -32.09 23.34 8.11
C PRO A 115 -32.40 22.01 7.42
N ILE A 116 -32.44 20.92 8.19
CA ILE A 116 -32.53 19.55 7.68
C ILE A 116 -33.69 19.34 6.69
N HIS A 117 -34.84 19.98 6.93
CA HIS A 117 -36.04 19.85 6.08
C HIS A 117 -35.89 20.50 4.70
N PHE A 118 -35.00 21.48 4.52
CA PHE A 118 -34.76 22.13 3.24
C PHE A 118 -33.67 21.45 2.40
N ARG A 119 -32.75 20.68 3.01
CA ARG A 119 -31.68 19.96 2.28
C ARG A 119 -32.16 19.12 1.09
N PRO A 120 -33.24 18.30 1.17
CA PRO A 120 -33.68 17.46 0.06
C PRO A 120 -34.11 18.26 -1.18
N LEU A 121 -34.61 19.47 -0.97
CA LEU A 121 -35.02 20.41 -2.01
C LEU A 121 -33.80 21.22 -2.50
N LEU A 122 -33.01 21.77 -1.56
CA LEU A 122 -31.83 22.57 -1.88
C LEU A 122 -30.79 21.79 -2.70
N TRP A 123 -30.53 20.53 -2.36
CA TRP A 123 -29.57 19.68 -3.10
C TRP A 123 -30.05 19.42 -4.53
N GLN A 124 -31.35 19.18 -4.73
CA GLN A 124 -31.93 19.04 -6.08
C GLN A 124 -31.91 20.38 -6.86
N CYS A 125 -32.14 21.50 -6.19
CA CYS A 125 -32.05 22.85 -6.72
C CYS A 125 -30.61 23.23 -7.15
N LEU A 126 -29.59 22.91 -6.33
CA LEU A 126 -28.17 23.13 -6.64
C LEU A 126 -27.72 22.27 -7.83
N CYS A 127 -28.08 20.98 -7.83
CA CYS A 127 -27.82 20.04 -8.93
C CYS A 127 -28.78 20.21 -10.14
N LYS A 128 -29.71 21.17 -10.12
CA LYS A 128 -30.67 21.47 -11.21
C LYS A 128 -31.53 20.25 -11.63
N VAL A 129 -31.65 19.26 -10.73
CA VAL A 129 -32.19 17.91 -10.98
C VAL A 129 -33.66 17.92 -11.38
N GLU A 130 -34.42 18.94 -10.96
CA GLU A 130 -35.81 19.18 -11.36
C GLU A 130 -36.01 19.27 -12.89
N THR A 131 -34.97 19.67 -13.63
CA THR A 131 -34.99 19.76 -15.10
C THR A 131 -34.38 18.55 -15.82
N SER A 132 -33.92 17.54 -15.07
CA SER A 132 -33.13 16.44 -15.62
C SER A 132 -33.97 15.23 -16.03
N HIS A 133 -33.88 14.85 -17.31
CA HIS A 133 -34.48 13.62 -17.84
C HIS A 133 -33.87 12.32 -17.27
N VAL A 134 -32.85 12.40 -16.39
CA VAL A 134 -32.16 11.23 -15.81
C VAL A 134 -33.07 10.40 -14.91
N LYS A 135 -33.97 11.02 -14.12
CA LYS A 135 -34.89 10.29 -13.21
C LYS A 135 -35.67 9.19 -13.94
N GLY A 136 -36.25 9.51 -15.10
CA GLY A 136 -37.04 8.58 -15.90
C GLY A 136 -36.30 7.33 -16.39
N LYS A 137 -34.96 7.34 -16.42
CA LYS A 137 -34.14 6.18 -16.80
C LYS A 137 -33.87 5.20 -15.66
N TYR A 138 -34.13 5.59 -14.40
CA TYR A 138 -33.88 4.72 -13.24
C TYR A 138 -34.62 3.38 -13.35
N ALA A 139 -35.91 3.43 -13.73
CA ALA A 139 -36.76 2.27 -13.96
C ALA A 139 -36.36 1.41 -15.19
N GLU A 140 -35.44 1.88 -16.05
CA GLU A 140 -34.81 1.08 -17.10
C GLU A 140 -33.60 0.33 -16.52
N TYR A 141 -32.71 1.03 -15.81
CA TYR A 141 -31.51 0.44 -15.20
C TYR A 141 -31.83 -0.64 -14.16
N MET A 142 -32.94 -0.52 -13.41
CA MET A 142 -33.39 -1.56 -12.47
C MET A 142 -33.63 -2.92 -13.14
N LYS A 143 -34.04 -2.93 -14.41
CA LYS A 143 -34.33 -4.15 -15.19
C LYS A 143 -33.07 -4.80 -15.78
N MET A 144 -31.92 -4.11 -15.72
CA MET A 144 -30.64 -4.61 -16.21
C MET A 144 -29.84 -5.30 -15.10
N ILE A 145 -28.75 -6.00 -15.46
CA ILE A 145 -27.81 -6.62 -14.52
C ILE A 145 -26.49 -5.87 -14.61
N SER A 146 -25.91 -5.46 -13.47
CA SER A 146 -24.60 -4.80 -13.45
C SER A 146 -23.45 -5.80 -13.26
N PRO A 147 -22.32 -5.66 -13.97
CA PRO A 147 -21.10 -6.42 -13.67
C PRO A 147 -20.59 -6.22 -12.23
N CYS A 148 -20.89 -5.06 -11.63
CA CYS A 148 -20.36 -4.63 -10.34
C CYS A 148 -21.13 -5.18 -9.13
N GLU A 149 -22.29 -5.85 -9.30
CA GLU A 149 -23.21 -6.19 -8.20
C GLU A 149 -22.55 -6.95 -7.04
N LYS A 150 -21.59 -7.84 -7.32
CA LYS A 150 -20.84 -8.58 -6.29
C LYS A 150 -19.97 -7.68 -5.41
N VAL A 151 -19.36 -6.65 -5.99
CA VAL A 151 -18.51 -5.69 -5.26
C VAL A 151 -19.38 -4.72 -4.47
N ILE A 152 -20.45 -4.21 -5.09
CA ILE A 152 -21.43 -3.32 -4.45
C ILE A 152 -22.04 -3.98 -3.20
N ARG A 153 -22.48 -5.25 -3.29
CA ARG A 153 -23.09 -5.97 -2.14
C ARG A 153 -22.14 -6.20 -0.97
N ARG A 154 -20.83 -6.32 -1.21
CA ARG A 154 -19.81 -6.41 -0.14
C ARG A 154 -19.62 -5.08 0.59
N ASP A 155 -19.73 -3.98 -0.15
CA ASP A 155 -19.38 -2.66 0.37
C ASP A 155 -20.58 -1.95 1.05
N ILE A 156 -21.81 -2.35 0.72
CA ILE A 156 -23.03 -1.93 1.43
C ILE A 156 -22.97 -2.29 2.93
N SER A 157 -22.57 -3.51 3.29
CA SER A 157 -22.54 -3.95 4.69
C SER A 157 -21.49 -3.24 5.56
N ARG A 158 -20.68 -2.34 4.99
CA ARG A 158 -19.74 -1.45 5.70
C ARG A 158 -20.06 0.04 5.51
N THR A 159 -21.23 0.38 4.96
CA THR A 159 -21.66 1.76 4.72
C THR A 159 -22.71 2.14 5.78
N TYR A 160 -22.34 3.02 6.72
CA TYR A 160 -23.14 3.39 7.90
C TYR A 160 -23.76 2.19 8.67
N PRO A 161 -22.96 1.19 9.10
CA PRO A 161 -23.50 -0.07 9.65
C PRO A 161 -24.35 0.11 10.91
N ASP A 162 -24.05 1.12 11.73
CA ASP A 162 -24.76 1.40 12.99
C ASP A 162 -26.02 2.28 12.80
N HIS A 163 -26.22 2.86 11.62
CA HIS A 163 -27.32 3.79 11.36
C HIS A 163 -28.66 3.05 11.19
N GLU A 164 -29.73 3.56 11.79
CA GLU A 164 -31.02 2.86 11.89
C GLU A 164 -31.61 2.39 10.55
N PHE A 165 -31.40 3.15 9.48
CA PHE A 165 -31.90 2.83 8.14
C PHE A 165 -31.05 1.77 7.41
N PHE A 166 -29.80 1.55 7.82
CA PHE A 166 -28.83 0.68 7.14
C PHE A 166 -28.37 -0.53 7.97
N LYS A 167 -28.64 -0.56 9.29
CA LYS A 167 -28.26 -1.66 10.22
C LYS A 167 -28.89 -3.01 9.87
N GLU A 168 -30.08 -3.02 9.28
CA GLU A 168 -30.75 -4.28 8.92
C GLU A 168 -30.10 -4.89 7.67
N LYS A 169 -29.51 -6.07 7.83
CA LYS A 169 -28.89 -6.83 6.74
C LYS A 169 -29.95 -7.27 5.72
N HIS A 170 -29.84 -6.79 4.49
CA HIS A 170 -30.86 -6.91 3.44
C HIS A 170 -32.17 -6.16 3.71
N GLY A 171 -32.19 -5.23 4.67
CA GLY A 171 -33.30 -4.31 4.89
C GLY A 171 -33.44 -3.23 3.82
N ILE A 172 -34.55 -2.50 3.85
CA ILE A 172 -34.98 -1.58 2.78
C ILE A 172 -33.93 -0.51 2.45
N GLY A 173 -33.20 0.03 3.44
CA GLY A 173 -32.12 0.99 3.18
C GLY A 173 -30.93 0.38 2.45
N GLN A 174 -30.51 -0.83 2.82
CA GLN A 174 -29.45 -1.56 2.12
C GLN A 174 -29.85 -1.91 0.67
N GLU A 175 -31.13 -2.21 0.42
CA GLU A 175 -31.65 -2.45 -0.93
C GLU A 175 -31.69 -1.18 -1.78
N ARG A 176 -32.19 -0.05 -1.25
CA ARG A 176 -32.15 1.25 -1.96
C ARG A 176 -30.72 1.69 -2.25
N LEU A 177 -29.79 1.48 -1.31
CA LEU A 177 -28.36 1.75 -1.51
C LEU A 177 -27.77 0.86 -2.62
N PHE A 178 -28.16 -0.42 -2.68
CA PHE A 178 -27.82 -1.30 -3.79
C PHE A 178 -28.37 -0.78 -5.13
N ASN A 179 -29.64 -0.41 -5.17
CA ASN A 179 -30.32 0.03 -6.39
C ASN A 179 -29.70 1.30 -6.97
N VAL A 180 -29.48 2.35 -6.18
CA VAL A 180 -28.90 3.62 -6.66
C VAL A 180 -27.48 3.42 -7.19
N ILE A 181 -26.63 2.68 -6.46
CA ILE A 181 -25.26 2.39 -6.89
C ILE A 181 -25.25 1.50 -8.14
N LYS A 182 -26.14 0.49 -8.21
CA LYS A 182 -26.32 -0.35 -9.39
C LYS A 182 -26.73 0.48 -10.61
N ALA A 183 -27.71 1.38 -10.47
CA ALA A 183 -28.15 2.26 -11.55
C ALA A 183 -27.00 3.15 -12.05
N TYR A 184 -26.22 3.74 -11.13
CA TYR A 184 -25.06 4.53 -11.51
C TYR A 184 -24.02 3.72 -12.30
N SER A 185 -23.70 2.50 -11.86
CA SER A 185 -22.74 1.61 -12.55
C SER A 185 -23.19 1.13 -13.95
N LEU A 186 -24.48 1.29 -14.26
CA LEU A 186 -25.07 0.99 -15.57
C LEU A 186 -25.20 2.23 -16.46
N TYR A 187 -25.41 3.40 -15.84
CA TYR A 187 -25.42 4.71 -16.45
C TYR A 187 -24.03 5.12 -16.94
N ASP A 188 -23.01 5.02 -16.07
CA ASP A 188 -21.61 5.32 -16.38
C ASP A 188 -20.76 4.04 -16.32
N ARG A 189 -20.51 3.45 -17.49
CA ARG A 189 -19.74 2.19 -17.62
C ARG A 189 -18.23 2.37 -17.60
N GLU A 190 -17.72 3.60 -17.67
CA GLU A 190 -16.27 3.89 -17.61
C GLU A 190 -15.81 3.97 -16.16
N VAL A 191 -16.62 4.60 -15.29
CA VAL A 191 -16.43 4.61 -13.83
C VAL A 191 -16.96 3.31 -13.21
N GLY A 192 -18.15 2.85 -13.61
CA GLY A 192 -18.79 1.65 -13.08
C GLY A 192 -19.07 1.78 -11.57
N TYR A 193 -18.30 1.08 -10.74
CA TYR A 193 -18.35 1.21 -9.29
C TYR A 193 -16.95 1.42 -8.70
N CYS A 194 -16.78 2.55 -8.03
CA CYS A 194 -15.61 2.81 -7.19
C CYS A 194 -15.98 2.71 -5.71
N GLN A 195 -15.06 2.15 -4.91
CA GLN A 195 -15.14 2.19 -3.45
C GLN A 195 -15.20 3.64 -2.94
N GLY A 196 -15.97 3.89 -1.88
CA GLY A 196 -16.16 5.22 -1.29
C GLY A 196 -17.50 5.87 -1.62
N ILE A 197 -17.95 5.76 -2.88
CA ILE A 197 -19.20 6.40 -3.36
C ILE A 197 -20.45 5.98 -2.57
N GLY A 198 -20.42 4.80 -1.93
CA GLY A 198 -21.51 4.32 -1.08
C GLY A 198 -21.84 5.24 0.10
N PHE A 199 -20.85 5.90 0.71
CA PHE A 199 -21.09 6.83 1.83
C PHE A 199 -21.81 8.11 1.37
N ILE A 200 -21.50 8.59 0.16
CA ILE A 200 -22.21 9.71 -0.48
C ILE A 200 -23.66 9.31 -0.78
N VAL A 201 -23.87 8.17 -1.43
CA VAL A 201 -25.23 7.69 -1.77
C VAL A 201 -26.05 7.38 -0.51
N GLY A 202 -25.42 6.84 0.53
CA GLY A 202 -26.08 6.63 1.82
C GLY A 202 -26.54 7.95 2.46
N LEU A 203 -25.71 9.00 2.43
CA LEU A 203 -26.09 10.33 2.93
C LEU A 203 -27.25 10.95 2.14
N LEU A 204 -27.25 10.80 0.81
CA LEU A 204 -28.37 11.22 -0.05
C LEU A 204 -29.66 10.46 0.30
N LEU A 205 -29.59 9.13 0.44
CA LEU A 205 -30.74 8.27 0.76
C LEU A 205 -31.33 8.48 2.17
N MET A 206 -30.60 9.10 3.11
CA MET A 206 -31.16 9.56 4.39
C MET A 206 -32.03 10.82 4.22
N HIS A 207 -31.92 11.55 3.11
CA HIS A 207 -32.61 12.82 2.86
C HIS A 207 -33.69 12.74 1.76
N MET A 208 -33.54 11.87 0.75
CA MET A 208 -34.43 11.84 -0.42
C MET A 208 -34.69 10.41 -0.96
N PRO A 209 -35.76 10.19 -1.76
CA PRO A 209 -36.05 8.92 -2.41
C PRO A 209 -34.93 8.44 -3.35
N GLU A 210 -34.94 7.15 -3.70
CA GLU A 210 -33.88 6.54 -4.51
C GLU A 210 -33.74 7.13 -5.93
N GLU A 211 -34.85 7.52 -6.58
CA GLU A 211 -34.82 8.18 -7.89
C GLU A 211 -34.19 9.57 -7.84
N ASP A 212 -34.45 10.32 -6.76
CA ASP A 212 -33.88 11.65 -6.51
C ASP A 212 -32.39 11.54 -6.18
N ALA A 213 -32.02 10.61 -5.29
CA ALA A 213 -30.63 10.34 -4.91
C ALA A 213 -29.79 9.90 -6.12
N PHE A 214 -30.35 9.08 -7.02
CA PHE A 214 -29.71 8.72 -8.29
C PHE A 214 -29.49 9.93 -9.20
N ALA A 215 -30.48 10.80 -9.36
CA ALA A 215 -30.35 11.98 -10.23
C ALA A 215 -29.40 13.04 -9.66
N VAL A 216 -29.40 13.26 -8.34
CA VAL A 216 -28.40 14.10 -7.64
C VAL A 216 -27.00 13.53 -7.81
N LEU A 217 -26.81 12.22 -7.60
CA LEU A 217 -25.51 11.55 -7.81
C LEU A 217 -24.99 11.73 -9.23
N VAL A 218 -25.84 11.55 -10.26
CA VAL A 218 -25.43 11.75 -11.65
C VAL A 218 -24.99 13.19 -11.92
N SER A 219 -25.71 14.20 -11.39
CA SER A 219 -25.30 15.60 -11.50
C SER A 219 -24.00 15.90 -10.74
N MET A 220 -23.82 15.38 -9.51
CA MET A 220 -22.56 15.52 -8.77
C MET A 220 -21.36 14.96 -9.56
N MET A 221 -21.54 13.82 -10.23
CA MET A 221 -20.49 13.21 -11.04
C MET A 221 -20.20 14.01 -12.32
N GLN A 222 -21.22 14.56 -12.98
CA GLN A 222 -21.08 15.30 -14.25
C GLN A 222 -20.83 16.81 -14.04
N ASP A 223 -21.78 17.54 -13.46
CA ASP A 223 -21.78 19.01 -13.33
C ASP A 223 -20.73 19.52 -12.33
N LEU A 224 -20.43 18.75 -11.28
CA LEU A 224 -19.36 19.05 -10.31
C LEU A 224 -18.06 18.28 -10.61
N SER A 225 -17.99 17.63 -11.78
CA SER A 225 -16.82 16.91 -12.32
C SER A 225 -16.21 15.84 -11.41
N MET A 226 -16.93 15.34 -10.41
CA MET A 226 -16.42 14.29 -9.52
C MET A 226 -16.09 12.99 -10.27
N ARG A 227 -16.72 12.74 -11.43
CA ARG A 227 -16.52 11.55 -12.28
C ARG A 227 -15.04 11.20 -12.47
N ASP A 228 -14.21 12.19 -12.81
CA ASP A 228 -12.80 11.96 -13.14
C ASP A 228 -11.96 11.51 -11.94
N MET A 229 -12.44 11.75 -10.71
CA MET A 229 -11.83 11.26 -9.46
C MET A 229 -12.05 9.75 -9.24
N TYR A 230 -13.12 9.19 -9.80
CA TYR A 230 -13.50 7.77 -9.63
C TYR A 230 -13.18 6.89 -10.85
N LYS A 231 -12.50 7.44 -11.86
CA LYS A 231 -12.04 6.67 -13.03
C LYS A 231 -11.04 5.58 -12.62
N PRO A 232 -10.95 4.47 -13.39
CA PRO A 232 -9.99 3.40 -13.11
C PRO A 232 -8.51 3.82 -13.13
N ASP A 233 -8.16 4.95 -13.74
CA ASP A 233 -6.81 5.52 -13.72
C ASP A 233 -6.46 6.30 -12.44
N MET A 234 -7.47 6.65 -11.63
CA MET A 234 -7.36 7.52 -10.44
C MET A 234 -6.60 8.84 -10.72
N PHE A 235 -6.58 9.33 -11.97
CA PHE A 235 -5.73 10.44 -12.37
C PHE A 235 -6.05 11.71 -11.58
N TYR A 236 -7.34 12.07 -11.53
CA TYR A 236 -7.80 13.28 -10.84
C TYR A 236 -7.74 13.16 -9.31
N LEU A 237 -7.90 11.94 -8.75
CA LEU A 237 -7.66 11.72 -7.33
C LEU A 237 -6.19 12.02 -6.98
N GLY A 238 -5.25 11.46 -7.75
CA GLY A 238 -3.83 11.73 -7.56
C GLY A 238 -3.46 13.20 -7.77
N LEU A 239 -4.16 13.90 -8.68
CA LEU A 239 -4.04 15.35 -8.83
C LEU A 239 -4.49 16.08 -7.56
N CYS A 240 -5.64 15.71 -6.98
CA CYS A 240 -6.10 16.32 -5.73
C CYS A 240 -5.12 16.07 -4.58
N ILE A 241 -4.55 14.86 -4.48
CA ILE A 241 -3.49 14.57 -3.49
C ILE A 241 -2.25 15.45 -3.72
N PHE A 242 -1.76 15.59 -4.95
CA PHE A 242 -0.61 16.44 -5.28
C PHE A 242 -0.88 17.93 -4.99
N GLN A 243 -2.06 18.43 -5.36
CA GLN A 243 -2.50 19.80 -5.04
C GLN A 243 -2.61 20.02 -3.53
N PHE A 244 -3.10 19.03 -2.79
CA PHE A 244 -3.27 19.10 -1.34
C PHE A 244 -1.92 19.05 -0.62
N GLU A 245 -1.00 18.20 -1.04
CA GLU A 245 0.38 18.15 -0.52
C GLU A 245 1.11 19.48 -0.74
N ALA A 246 0.96 20.10 -1.91
CA ALA A 246 1.47 21.45 -2.22
C ALA A 246 0.76 22.59 -1.46
N MET A 247 -0.39 22.34 -0.81
CA MET A 247 -0.99 23.23 0.18
C MET A 247 -0.42 22.97 1.58
N ILE A 248 -0.26 21.71 2.00
CA ILE A 248 0.34 21.38 3.31
C ILE A 248 1.77 21.94 3.40
N GLN A 249 2.56 21.83 2.32
CA GLN A 249 3.89 22.42 2.23
C GLN A 249 3.90 23.97 2.32
N GLU A 250 2.81 24.64 1.92
CA GLU A 250 2.68 26.11 1.92
C GLU A 250 2.14 26.66 3.24
N PHE A 251 1.11 26.02 3.80
CA PHE A 251 0.42 26.48 5.01
C PHE A 251 0.98 25.86 6.30
N LEU A 252 1.46 24.61 6.25
CA LEU A 252 1.85 23.80 7.42
C LEU A 252 3.26 23.17 7.21
N PRO A 253 4.31 23.97 6.90
CA PRO A 253 5.60 23.46 6.42
C PRO A 253 6.37 22.57 7.43
N ASP A 254 6.15 22.77 8.72
CA ASP A 254 6.76 21.93 9.76
C ASP A 254 6.06 20.57 9.90
N LEU A 255 4.73 20.54 9.76
CA LEU A 255 3.95 19.31 9.70
C LEU A 255 4.26 18.52 8.43
N TYR A 256 4.42 19.20 7.30
CA TYR A 256 4.91 18.57 6.06
C TYR A 256 6.28 17.90 6.27
N ARG A 257 7.21 18.58 6.96
CA ARG A 257 8.54 18.01 7.25
C ARG A 257 8.45 16.80 8.18
N HIS A 258 7.56 16.82 9.17
CA HIS A 258 7.29 15.68 10.05
C HIS A 258 6.76 14.47 9.26
N PHE A 259 5.75 14.68 8.40
CA PHE A 259 5.20 13.64 7.53
C PHE A 259 6.26 13.03 6.61
N GLN A 260 7.19 13.83 6.06
CA GLN A 260 8.28 13.32 5.23
C GLN A 260 9.31 12.50 6.03
N VAL A 261 9.61 12.86 7.29
CA VAL A 261 10.49 12.07 8.18
C VAL A 261 9.84 10.74 8.58
N GLU A 262 8.56 10.77 8.95
CA GLU A 262 7.76 9.58 9.29
C GLU A 262 7.34 8.75 8.06
N ASN A 263 7.71 9.15 6.83
CA ASN A 263 7.30 8.53 5.56
C ASN A 263 5.77 8.45 5.38
N PHE A 264 5.02 9.33 6.04
CA PHE A 264 3.57 9.36 6.08
C PHE A 264 2.99 10.10 4.85
N SER A 265 2.87 9.38 3.73
CA SER A 265 2.33 9.94 2.48
C SER A 265 0.93 10.52 2.63
N THR A 266 0.70 11.71 2.04
CA THR A 266 -0.61 12.37 1.90
C THR A 266 -1.69 11.43 1.35
N SER A 267 -1.31 10.52 0.44
CA SER A 267 -2.23 9.54 -0.16
C SER A 267 -2.83 8.55 0.84
N THR A 268 -2.13 8.23 1.93
CA THR A 268 -2.53 7.20 2.92
C THR A 268 -3.82 7.56 3.66
N TYR A 269 -4.01 8.85 3.99
CA TYR A 269 -5.17 9.33 4.73
C TYR A 269 -6.15 10.11 3.83
N ALA A 270 -5.65 11.09 3.07
CA ALA A 270 -6.50 12.05 2.37
C ALA A 270 -7.29 11.44 1.19
N SER A 271 -6.85 10.30 0.64
CA SER A 271 -7.62 9.58 -0.40
C SER A 271 -9.04 9.24 0.06
N SER A 272 -9.23 8.93 1.35
CA SER A 272 -10.55 8.68 1.93
C SER A 272 -11.41 9.95 2.01
N TRP A 273 -10.78 11.10 2.30
CA TRP A 273 -11.44 12.40 2.44
C TRP A 273 -11.98 12.88 1.11
N PHE A 274 -11.18 12.79 0.04
CA PHE A 274 -11.60 13.13 -1.32
C PHE A 274 -12.64 12.13 -1.87
N LEU A 275 -12.40 10.82 -1.84
CA LEU A 275 -13.31 9.78 -2.39
C LEU A 275 -14.65 9.62 -1.64
N THR A 276 -14.85 10.30 -0.51
CA THR A 276 -16.12 10.26 0.23
C THR A 276 -16.67 11.65 0.56
N LEU A 277 -15.98 12.73 0.21
CA LEU A 277 -16.29 14.10 0.68
C LEU A 277 -16.38 14.18 2.22
N PHE A 278 -15.43 13.55 2.92
CA PHE A 278 -15.40 13.31 4.37
C PHE A 278 -16.61 12.55 4.97
N THR A 279 -17.59 12.10 4.19
CA THR A 279 -18.83 11.47 4.71
C THR A 279 -18.61 10.13 5.42
N ASN A 280 -17.43 9.52 5.29
CA ASN A 280 -17.05 8.32 6.05
C ASN A 280 -16.19 8.61 7.30
N GLN A 281 -15.81 9.86 7.57
CA GLN A 281 -14.97 10.25 8.70
C GLN A 281 -15.76 10.93 9.81
N PHE A 282 -16.57 11.95 9.49
CA PHE A 282 -17.29 12.74 10.50
C PHE A 282 -18.71 12.22 10.77
N SER A 283 -19.30 12.68 11.88
CA SER A 283 -20.70 12.38 12.22
C SER A 283 -21.68 12.98 11.20
N PHE A 284 -22.90 12.42 11.17
CA PHE A 284 -23.93 12.73 10.17
C PHE A 284 -24.19 14.24 9.99
N ASN A 285 -24.22 15.03 11.06
CA ASN A 285 -24.45 16.47 10.98
C ASN A 285 -23.34 17.22 10.23
N VAL A 286 -22.08 16.85 10.48
CA VAL A 286 -20.90 17.43 9.82
C VAL A 286 -20.83 16.96 8.37
N ALA A 287 -21.16 15.69 8.09
CA ALA A 287 -21.28 15.16 6.73
C ALA A 287 -22.36 15.90 5.91
N CYS A 288 -23.51 16.21 6.52
CA CYS A 288 -24.55 17.05 5.89
C CYS A 288 -24.03 18.45 5.56
N ARG A 289 -23.42 19.15 6.52
CA ARG A 289 -22.92 20.52 6.34
C ARG A 289 -21.77 20.57 5.32
N THR A 290 -20.95 19.52 5.24
CA THR A 290 -19.94 19.34 4.20
C THR A 290 -20.58 19.18 2.82
N MET A 291 -21.67 18.40 2.71
CA MET A 291 -22.43 18.26 1.46
C MET A 291 -23.13 19.57 1.04
N ASP A 292 -23.76 20.28 1.99
CA ASP A 292 -24.38 21.60 1.77
C ASP A 292 -23.39 22.59 1.11
N LEU A 293 -22.16 22.63 1.62
CA LEU A 293 -21.09 23.48 1.08
C LEU A 293 -20.51 22.93 -0.24
N PHE A 294 -20.28 21.62 -0.34
CA PHE A 294 -19.72 21.00 -1.55
C PHE A 294 -20.62 21.21 -2.77
N LEU A 295 -21.94 21.10 -2.62
CA LEU A 295 -22.90 21.33 -3.71
C LEU A 295 -22.99 22.82 -4.14
N SER A 296 -22.45 23.75 -3.33
CA SER A 296 -22.47 25.21 -3.56
C SER A 296 -21.12 25.77 -4.03
N GLU A 297 -20.00 25.18 -3.58
CA GLU A 297 -18.64 25.66 -3.83
C GLU A 297 -17.74 24.64 -4.57
N GLY A 298 -18.21 23.41 -4.77
CA GLY A 298 -17.46 22.33 -5.41
C GLY A 298 -16.31 21.81 -4.57
N ILE A 299 -15.33 21.18 -5.24
CA ILE A 299 -14.20 20.49 -4.57
C ILE A 299 -13.31 21.42 -3.72
N GLU A 300 -13.38 22.75 -3.93
CA GLU A 300 -12.58 23.73 -3.18
C GLU A 300 -12.81 23.64 -1.65
N ILE A 301 -14.01 23.27 -1.20
CA ILE A 301 -14.29 23.10 0.25
C ILE A 301 -13.55 21.90 0.85
N ILE A 302 -13.31 20.83 0.08
CA ILE A 302 -12.65 19.62 0.58
C ILE A 302 -11.16 19.90 0.85
N PHE A 303 -10.49 20.67 0.00
CA PHE A 303 -9.14 21.19 0.27
C PHE A 303 -9.10 22.09 1.50
N ARG A 304 -10.06 23.01 1.61
CA ARG A 304 -10.18 23.96 2.74
C ARG A 304 -10.37 23.25 4.08
N MET A 305 -11.29 22.28 4.12
CA MET A 305 -11.52 21.44 5.31
C MET A 305 -10.31 20.57 5.62
N GLY A 306 -9.64 20.00 4.62
CA GLY A 306 -8.43 19.21 4.83
C GLY A 306 -7.29 20.02 5.48
N ILE A 307 -7.05 21.25 5.04
CA ILE A 307 -6.03 22.13 5.65
C ILE A 307 -6.48 22.58 7.04
N ALA A 308 -7.72 23.03 7.21
CA ALA A 308 -8.25 23.44 8.52
C ALA A 308 -8.19 22.31 9.57
N LEU A 309 -8.44 21.06 9.15
CA LEU A 309 -8.34 19.88 10.00
C LEU A 309 -6.88 19.62 10.43
N LEU A 310 -5.94 19.69 9.49
CA LEU A 310 -4.51 19.52 9.79
C LEU A 310 -3.96 20.67 10.65
N GLU A 311 -4.46 21.89 10.46
CA GLU A 311 -4.10 23.09 11.25
C GLU A 311 -4.61 23.00 12.69
N ILE A 312 -5.85 22.52 12.91
CA ILE A 312 -6.42 22.32 14.26
C ILE A 312 -5.69 21.21 15.02
N HIS A 313 -5.28 20.13 14.33
CA HIS A 313 -4.62 18.97 14.94
C HIS A 313 -3.09 19.00 14.91
N GLN A 314 -2.47 20.07 14.40
CA GLN A 314 -1.02 20.15 14.15
C GLN A 314 -0.19 19.79 15.37
N ASP A 315 -0.43 20.43 16.52
CA ASP A 315 0.38 20.26 17.73
C ASP A 315 0.39 18.83 18.26
N HIS A 316 -0.69 18.06 18.03
CA HIS A 316 -0.76 16.66 18.41
C HIS A 316 -0.11 15.75 17.37
N LEU A 317 -0.35 16.00 16.07
CA LEU A 317 0.25 15.21 14.97
C LEU A 317 1.78 15.27 14.97
N MET A 318 2.37 16.41 15.35
CA MET A 318 3.82 16.60 15.52
C MET A 318 4.46 15.71 16.61
N LEU A 319 3.65 15.05 17.45
CA LEU A 319 4.11 14.15 18.53
C LEU A 319 3.89 12.66 18.22
N LEU A 320 3.24 12.33 17.10
CA LEU A 320 2.81 10.97 16.77
C LEU A 320 3.66 10.31 15.68
N SER A 321 3.77 8.99 15.77
CA SER A 321 4.38 8.15 14.72
C SER A 321 3.45 7.95 13.53
N MET A 322 3.97 7.49 12.39
CA MET A 322 3.22 7.10 11.19
C MET A 322 1.93 6.30 11.47
N ASP A 323 2.05 5.20 12.25
CA ASP A 323 0.90 4.35 12.59
C ASP A 323 -0.10 5.04 13.53
N ASP A 324 0.38 5.89 14.44
CA ASP A 324 -0.46 6.55 15.45
C ASP A 324 -1.19 7.76 14.88
N MET A 325 -0.58 8.51 13.96
CA MET A 325 -1.26 9.53 13.16
C MET A 325 -2.44 8.93 12.40
N LEU A 326 -2.26 7.76 11.77
CA LEU A 326 -3.33 7.10 11.03
C LEU A 326 -4.49 6.63 11.94
N LYS A 327 -4.18 6.14 13.14
CA LYS A 327 -5.21 5.79 14.15
C LYS A 327 -5.96 7.04 14.63
N TYR A 328 -5.24 8.13 14.90
CA TYR A 328 -5.78 9.40 15.39
C TYR A 328 -6.80 10.00 14.41
N PHE A 329 -6.47 10.05 13.12
CA PHE A 329 -7.40 10.50 12.06
C PHE A 329 -8.66 9.63 11.93
N GLN A 330 -8.59 8.34 12.28
CA GLN A 330 -9.71 7.40 12.13
C GLN A 330 -10.60 7.27 13.38
N LYS A 331 -10.18 7.78 14.53
CA LYS A 331 -10.87 7.57 15.81
C LYS A 331 -11.10 8.86 16.60
N ASP A 332 -10.03 9.55 16.94
CA ASP A 332 -10.08 10.67 17.88
C ASP A 332 -10.52 11.97 17.20
N VAL A 333 -10.09 12.17 15.96
CA VAL A 333 -10.46 13.35 15.13
C VAL A 333 -11.98 13.44 14.88
N PRO A 334 -12.71 12.36 14.50
CA PRO A 334 -14.16 12.37 14.41
C PRO A 334 -14.88 12.78 15.70
N ILE A 335 -14.44 12.25 16.85
CA ILE A 335 -15.09 12.45 18.15
C ILE A 335 -14.97 13.90 18.62
N GLN A 336 -13.79 14.51 18.44
CA GLN A 336 -13.59 15.91 18.82
C GLN A 336 -14.48 16.86 18.00
N HIS A 337 -14.58 16.64 16.69
CA HIS A 337 -15.41 17.46 15.80
C HIS A 337 -16.91 17.14 15.85
N GLU A 338 -17.35 16.13 16.61
CA GLU A 338 -18.77 15.94 16.90
C GLU A 338 -19.29 17.02 17.88
N THR A 339 -18.43 17.46 18.82
CA THR A 339 -18.79 18.45 19.86
C THR A 339 -18.63 19.90 19.37
N ASP A 340 -17.54 20.21 18.66
CA ASP A 340 -17.30 21.52 18.05
C ASP A 340 -16.98 21.37 16.55
N HIS A 341 -18.04 21.36 15.74
CA HIS A 341 -17.96 21.33 14.28
C HIS A 341 -17.90 22.73 13.67
N GLU A 342 -18.40 23.76 14.37
CA GLU A 342 -18.51 25.11 13.82
C GLU A 342 -17.13 25.78 13.72
N SER A 343 -16.21 25.55 14.68
CA SER A 343 -14.85 26.07 14.57
C SER A 343 -14.07 25.49 13.38
N LEU A 344 -14.32 24.22 13.01
CA LEU A 344 -13.75 23.57 11.82
C LEU A 344 -14.22 24.26 10.52
N PHE A 345 -15.52 24.54 10.39
CA PHE A 345 -16.05 25.25 9.22
C PHE A 345 -15.55 26.70 9.16
N GLN A 346 -15.54 27.42 10.29
CA GLN A 346 -14.98 28.79 10.35
C GLN A 346 -13.50 28.82 9.96
N ARG A 347 -12.68 27.85 10.42
CA ARG A 347 -11.28 27.73 9.98
C ARG A 347 -11.19 27.44 8.48
N ALA A 348 -11.99 26.50 7.94
CA ALA A 348 -12.01 26.17 6.51
C ALA A 348 -12.40 27.37 5.61
N PHE A 349 -13.29 28.26 6.08
CA PHE A 349 -13.59 29.50 5.37
C PHE A 349 -12.41 30.48 5.35
N SER A 350 -11.57 30.49 6.39
CA SER A 350 -10.39 31.38 6.48
C SER A 350 -9.21 30.96 5.56
N VAL A 351 -9.06 29.66 5.29
CA VAL A 351 -8.01 29.10 4.40
C VAL A 351 -8.03 29.75 3.01
N GLN A 352 -6.86 30.09 2.47
CA GLN A 352 -6.74 30.78 1.18
C GLN A 352 -6.59 29.80 0.01
N TYR A 353 -7.69 29.45 -0.66
CA TYR A 353 -7.65 28.60 -1.86
C TYR A 353 -7.32 29.42 -3.13
N ASN A 354 -6.16 29.17 -3.74
CA ASN A 354 -5.69 29.89 -4.92
C ASN A 354 -5.92 29.09 -6.22
N SER A 355 -7.10 29.28 -6.84
CA SER A 355 -7.49 28.63 -8.09
C SER A 355 -6.47 28.80 -9.25
N LYS A 356 -5.70 29.89 -9.29
CA LYS A 356 -4.62 30.08 -10.29
C LYS A 356 -3.41 29.17 -10.01
N LYS A 357 -3.05 28.96 -8.73
CA LYS A 357 -1.99 28.02 -8.32
C LYS A 357 -2.41 26.58 -8.63
N MET A 358 -3.66 26.22 -8.34
CA MET A 358 -4.17 24.87 -8.63
C MET A 358 -4.13 24.53 -10.12
N LYS A 359 -4.49 25.47 -11.00
CA LYS A 359 -4.37 25.31 -12.46
C LYS A 359 -2.93 25.35 -13.00
N LYS A 360 -1.93 25.72 -12.18
CA LYS A 360 -0.52 25.50 -12.48
C LYS A 360 -0.12 24.07 -12.09
N LEU A 361 -0.42 23.67 -10.86
CA LEU A 361 -0.14 22.33 -10.32
C LEU A 361 -0.81 21.22 -11.14
N GLU A 362 -2.00 21.48 -11.68
CA GLU A 362 -2.71 20.62 -12.65
C GLU A 362 -1.88 20.34 -13.91
N LYS A 363 -1.25 21.36 -14.48
CA LYS A 363 -0.38 21.21 -15.66
C LYS A 363 0.94 20.52 -15.30
N GLU A 364 1.49 20.84 -14.15
CA GLU A 364 2.73 20.27 -13.61
C GLU A 364 2.59 18.76 -13.39
N TYR A 365 1.53 18.34 -12.67
CA TYR A 365 1.15 16.94 -12.49
C TYR A 365 0.81 16.23 -13.81
N SER A 366 0.17 16.92 -14.76
CA SER A 366 -0.13 16.34 -16.09
C SER A 366 1.14 16.06 -16.91
N VAL A 367 2.20 16.84 -16.73
CA VAL A 367 3.52 16.55 -17.34
C VAL A 367 4.17 15.36 -16.64
N ILE A 368 4.27 15.38 -15.30
CA ILE A 368 4.86 14.30 -14.50
C ILE A 368 4.19 12.95 -14.81
N ARG A 369 2.85 12.90 -14.89
CA ARG A 369 2.11 11.67 -15.23
C ARG A 369 2.29 11.21 -16.68
N LYS A 370 2.50 12.14 -17.62
CA LYS A 370 2.79 11.78 -19.01
C LYS A 370 4.20 11.18 -19.14
N GLU A 371 5.17 11.77 -18.44
CA GLU A 371 6.54 11.28 -18.36
C GLU A 371 6.58 9.89 -17.69
N GLU A 372 5.91 9.72 -16.55
CA GLU A 372 5.75 8.41 -15.89
C GLU A 372 5.05 7.38 -16.80
N GLN A 373 4.04 7.78 -17.58
CA GLN A 373 3.37 6.88 -18.52
C GLN A 373 4.31 6.46 -19.68
N GLU A 374 5.12 7.37 -20.20
CA GLU A 374 6.11 7.11 -21.24
C GLU A 374 7.24 6.21 -20.72
N GLU A 375 7.74 6.46 -19.51
CA GLU A 375 8.67 5.55 -18.80
C GLU A 375 8.05 4.16 -18.57
N GLN A 376 6.80 4.07 -18.11
CA GLN A 376 6.14 2.78 -17.92
C GLN A 376 5.93 2.03 -19.23
N ILE A 377 5.78 2.72 -20.37
CA ILE A 377 5.70 2.11 -21.71
C ILE A 377 7.10 1.60 -22.11
N GLU A 378 8.14 2.39 -21.92
CA GLU A 378 9.52 2.02 -22.25
C GLU A 378 10.03 0.86 -21.37
N VAL A 379 9.77 0.89 -20.06
CA VAL A 379 10.04 -0.23 -19.14
C VAL A 379 9.28 -1.49 -19.56
N ARG A 380 8.06 -1.38 -20.12
CA ARG A 380 7.34 -2.53 -20.70
C ARG A 380 8.00 -3.03 -21.99
N ARG A 381 8.48 -2.12 -22.87
CA ARG A 381 9.25 -2.47 -24.08
C ARG A 381 10.53 -3.23 -23.71
N LEU A 382 11.35 -2.65 -22.84
CA LEU A 382 12.61 -3.21 -22.35
C LEU A 382 12.42 -4.54 -21.60
N ARG A 383 11.34 -4.71 -20.81
CA ARG A 383 11.01 -5.99 -20.17
C ARG A 383 10.65 -7.08 -21.19
N ASN A 384 9.91 -6.75 -22.25
CA ASN A 384 9.58 -7.70 -23.31
C ASN A 384 10.82 -8.07 -24.14
N GLU A 385 11.66 -7.08 -24.47
CA GLU A 385 12.92 -7.28 -25.19
C GLU A 385 13.90 -8.15 -24.37
N ASN A 386 14.08 -7.86 -23.08
CA ASN A 386 14.87 -8.71 -22.17
C ASN A 386 14.33 -10.15 -22.06
N ARG A 387 13.01 -10.35 -22.11
CA ARG A 387 12.41 -11.70 -22.13
C ARG A 387 12.79 -12.46 -23.40
N LEU A 388 12.71 -11.82 -24.57
CA LEU A 388 13.08 -12.42 -25.86
C LEU A 388 14.59 -12.71 -25.93
N LEU A 389 15.43 -11.80 -25.43
CA LEU A 389 16.87 -12.00 -25.34
C LEU A 389 17.23 -13.18 -24.42
N LYS A 390 16.59 -13.30 -23.24
CA LYS A 390 16.77 -14.46 -22.35
C LYS A 390 16.37 -15.78 -23.01
N GLN A 391 15.23 -15.83 -23.71
CA GLN A 391 14.81 -17.01 -24.47
C GLN A 391 15.81 -17.37 -25.58
N ARG A 392 16.41 -16.36 -26.25
CA ARG A 392 17.44 -16.59 -27.27
C ARG A 392 18.74 -17.12 -26.68
N VAL A 393 19.17 -16.62 -25.52
CA VAL A 393 20.32 -17.15 -24.77
C VAL A 393 20.06 -18.59 -24.34
N GLU A 394 18.91 -18.88 -23.73
CA GLU A 394 18.53 -20.23 -23.28
C GLU A 394 18.50 -21.25 -24.44
N ASN A 395 18.08 -20.83 -25.63
CA ASN A 395 18.13 -21.67 -26.83
C ASN A 395 19.56 -21.90 -27.33
N LEU A 396 20.40 -20.86 -27.36
CA LEU A 396 21.81 -20.98 -27.75
C LEU A 396 22.62 -21.82 -26.77
N GLU A 397 22.31 -21.76 -25.47
CA GLU A 397 22.89 -22.61 -24.43
C GLU A 397 22.51 -24.08 -24.63
N LYS A 398 21.24 -24.37 -24.97
CA LYS A 398 20.80 -25.73 -25.35
C LYS A 398 21.49 -26.21 -26.62
N GLU A 399 21.54 -25.40 -27.68
CA GLU A 399 22.25 -25.74 -28.92
C GLU A 399 23.73 -26.06 -28.64
N SER A 400 24.41 -25.20 -27.89
CA SER A 400 25.80 -25.39 -27.43
C SER A 400 25.98 -26.69 -26.65
N ALA A 401 25.09 -27.00 -25.71
CA ALA A 401 25.11 -28.25 -24.96
C ALA A 401 24.92 -29.49 -25.86
N THR A 402 24.00 -29.45 -26.85
CA THR A 402 23.85 -30.58 -27.80
C THR A 402 25.05 -30.75 -28.73
N LEU A 403 25.79 -29.68 -29.02
CA LEU A 403 27.02 -29.73 -29.82
C LEU A 403 28.19 -30.28 -28.99
N ALA A 404 28.30 -29.86 -27.72
CA ALA A 404 29.28 -30.39 -26.78
C ALA A 404 29.06 -31.90 -26.53
N ASN A 405 27.81 -32.33 -26.31
CA ASN A 405 27.48 -33.75 -26.13
C ASN A 405 27.86 -34.56 -27.37
N ARG A 406 27.49 -34.12 -28.59
CA ARG A 406 27.88 -34.80 -29.84
C ARG A 406 29.40 -34.86 -30.05
N LEU A 407 30.13 -33.82 -29.63
CA LEU A 407 31.60 -33.84 -29.67
C LEU A 407 32.17 -34.89 -28.70
N ILE A 408 31.61 -35.00 -27.49
CA ILE A 408 32.02 -35.99 -26.48
C ILE A 408 31.68 -37.41 -26.97
N GLU A 409 30.48 -37.64 -27.52
CA GLU A 409 30.08 -38.92 -28.12
C GLU A 409 31.05 -39.35 -29.23
N GLY A 410 31.42 -38.45 -30.14
CA GLY A 410 32.43 -38.71 -31.18
C GLY A 410 33.83 -39.00 -30.62
N GLN A 411 34.26 -38.28 -29.58
CA GLN A 411 35.55 -38.55 -28.90
C GLN A 411 35.56 -39.91 -28.20
N VAL A 412 34.47 -40.28 -27.52
CA VAL A 412 34.31 -41.59 -26.85
C VAL A 412 34.29 -42.72 -27.87
N SER A 413 33.55 -42.57 -28.97
CA SER A 413 33.50 -43.57 -30.05
C SER A 413 34.87 -43.75 -30.71
N ASN A 414 35.59 -42.66 -31.01
CA ASN A 414 36.96 -42.73 -31.50
C ASN A 414 37.94 -43.41 -30.51
N ALA A 415 37.76 -43.20 -29.19
CA ALA A 415 38.56 -43.88 -28.17
C ALA A 415 38.25 -45.39 -28.10
N GLN A 416 36.98 -45.78 -28.26
CA GLN A 416 36.56 -47.19 -28.33
C GLN A 416 37.18 -47.88 -29.56
N TYR A 417 37.05 -47.30 -30.76
CA TYR A 417 37.69 -47.85 -31.97
C TYR A 417 39.22 -47.92 -31.87
N ALA A 418 39.85 -46.95 -31.18
CA ALA A 418 41.28 -47.00 -30.92
C ALA A 418 41.67 -48.15 -29.97
N GLU A 419 40.87 -48.42 -28.93
CA GLU A 419 41.10 -49.55 -28.03
C GLU A 419 40.89 -50.89 -28.75
N GLU A 420 39.79 -51.07 -29.48
CA GLU A 420 39.51 -52.27 -30.29
C GLU A 420 40.65 -52.53 -31.29
N SER A 421 41.14 -51.49 -31.98
CA SER A 421 42.30 -51.58 -32.87
C SER A 421 43.57 -52.05 -32.14
N TYR A 422 43.78 -51.63 -30.88
CA TYR A 422 44.89 -52.09 -30.04
C TYR A 422 44.72 -53.55 -29.58
N GLN A 423 43.50 -53.96 -29.21
CA GLN A 423 43.19 -55.33 -28.84
C GLN A 423 43.42 -56.28 -30.04
N LEU A 424 42.86 -55.96 -31.21
CA LEU A 424 43.06 -56.72 -32.46
C LEU A 424 44.54 -56.80 -32.87
N LYS A 425 45.32 -55.73 -32.71
CA LYS A 425 46.79 -55.74 -32.94
C LYS A 425 47.53 -56.66 -31.96
N ARG A 426 47.12 -56.68 -30.69
CA ARG A 426 47.69 -57.57 -29.65
C ARG A 426 47.38 -59.03 -29.92
N GLU A 427 46.16 -59.35 -30.35
CA GLU A 427 45.78 -60.70 -30.75
C GLU A 427 46.53 -61.16 -32.00
N ASN A 428 46.60 -60.32 -33.05
CA ASN A 428 47.39 -60.59 -34.25
C ASN A 428 48.88 -60.85 -33.93
N CYS A 429 49.47 -60.11 -32.97
CA CYS A 429 50.84 -60.35 -32.50
C CYS A 429 50.97 -61.70 -31.78
N THR A 430 49.97 -62.07 -30.96
CA THR A 430 49.94 -63.34 -30.23
C THR A 430 49.77 -64.54 -31.18
N LEU A 431 48.87 -64.43 -32.15
CA LEU A 431 48.66 -65.43 -33.20
C LEU A 431 49.88 -65.59 -34.10
N LYS A 432 50.56 -64.51 -34.49
CA LYS A 432 51.85 -64.58 -35.20
C LYS A 432 52.90 -65.37 -34.41
N LYS A 433 53.07 -65.08 -33.12
CA LYS A 433 54.01 -65.82 -32.26
C LYS A 433 53.68 -67.32 -32.20
N GLN A 434 52.41 -67.68 -32.05
CA GLN A 434 51.97 -69.08 -32.07
C GLN A 434 52.21 -69.76 -33.43
N LEU A 435 52.07 -69.00 -34.54
CA LEU A 435 52.36 -69.50 -35.89
C LEU A 435 53.88 -69.72 -36.09
N ASP A 436 54.71 -68.75 -35.69
CA ASP A 436 56.18 -68.83 -35.73
C ASP A 436 56.71 -69.99 -34.84
N GLU A 437 56.07 -70.21 -33.69
CA GLU A 437 56.40 -71.29 -32.75
C GLU A 437 55.99 -72.67 -33.30
N LYS A 438 54.82 -72.79 -33.94
CA LYS A 438 54.44 -73.98 -34.71
C LYS A 438 55.41 -74.24 -35.88
N LEU A 439 55.85 -73.21 -36.60
CA LEU A 439 56.86 -73.29 -37.67
C LEU A 439 58.22 -73.77 -37.14
N LYS A 440 58.65 -73.30 -35.96
CA LYS A 440 59.83 -73.81 -35.26
C LYS A 440 59.67 -75.27 -34.85
N ASN A 441 58.54 -75.67 -34.28
CA ASN A 441 58.31 -77.06 -33.87
C ASN A 441 58.25 -78.02 -35.07
N ALA A 442 57.69 -77.58 -36.21
CA ALA A 442 57.70 -78.33 -37.46
C ALA A 442 59.12 -78.48 -38.04
N THR A 443 59.96 -77.45 -37.95
CA THR A 443 61.36 -77.52 -38.41
C THR A 443 62.26 -78.32 -37.46
N PHE A 444 62.08 -78.22 -36.14
CA PHE A 444 62.81 -79.03 -35.17
C PHE A 444 62.51 -80.54 -35.30
N SER A 445 61.29 -80.88 -35.73
CA SER A 445 60.86 -82.28 -35.98
C SER A 445 61.48 -82.92 -37.23
N SER A 446 62.26 -82.18 -38.03
CA SER A 446 62.82 -82.68 -39.30
C SER A 446 64.19 -83.35 -39.21
N SER A 447 64.86 -83.31 -38.05
CA SER A 447 66.26 -83.77 -37.88
C SER A 447 66.41 -85.29 -37.62
N GLY A 448 65.45 -86.11 -38.04
CA GLY A 448 65.49 -87.57 -37.88
C GLY A 448 64.93 -88.31 -39.09
N HIS A 449 65.75 -89.10 -39.79
CA HIS A 449 65.28 -89.97 -40.87
C HIS A 449 64.53 -91.18 -40.33
N ASN A 450 63.21 -91.26 -40.56
CA ASN A 450 62.66 -92.19 -41.56
C ASN A 450 61.14 -92.07 -41.74
N SER A 451 60.73 -92.15 -43.01
CA SER A 451 59.42 -92.56 -43.53
C SER A 451 58.21 -92.57 -42.57
N VAL A 452 57.47 -91.46 -42.49
CA VAL A 452 56.01 -91.48 -42.31
C VAL A 452 55.38 -90.59 -43.37
N GLN A 453 54.46 -91.17 -44.13
CA GLN A 453 53.60 -90.50 -45.11
C GLN A 453 52.34 -90.00 -44.37
N LEU A 454 51.66 -88.96 -44.90
CA LEU A 454 50.49 -88.24 -44.32
C LEU A 454 50.85 -87.01 -43.45
N THR A 455 50.90 -85.85 -44.08
CA THR A 455 50.03 -84.72 -43.67
C THR A 455 48.93 -84.59 -44.73
N SER A 456 47.72 -84.18 -44.34
CA SER A 456 46.60 -84.16 -45.29
C SER A 456 46.73 -82.98 -46.28
N PRO A 457 46.49 -83.16 -47.59
CA PRO A 457 46.36 -82.04 -48.52
C PRO A 457 45.32 -81.01 -48.04
N THR A 458 44.24 -81.47 -47.42
CA THR A 458 43.16 -80.64 -46.88
C THR A 458 43.62 -79.69 -45.77
N GLU A 459 44.63 -80.06 -44.98
CA GLU A 459 45.12 -79.22 -43.88
C GLU A 459 45.99 -78.08 -44.41
N LEU A 460 46.79 -78.33 -45.45
CA LEU A 460 47.54 -77.28 -46.15
C LEU A 460 46.62 -76.35 -46.96
N GLU A 461 45.54 -76.89 -47.54
CA GLU A 461 44.54 -76.08 -48.24
C GLU A 461 43.76 -75.18 -47.27
N MET A 462 43.31 -75.70 -46.12
CA MET A 462 42.70 -74.87 -45.07
C MET A 462 43.67 -73.84 -44.47
N LEU A 463 44.97 -74.15 -44.37
CA LEU A 463 45.96 -73.15 -43.95
C LEU A 463 46.17 -72.06 -45.00
N ARG A 464 46.08 -72.40 -46.30
CA ARG A 464 46.06 -71.42 -47.39
C ARG A 464 44.81 -70.56 -47.33
N GLU A 465 43.61 -71.15 -47.27
CA GLU A 465 42.35 -70.41 -47.17
C GLU A 465 42.31 -69.47 -45.96
N THR A 466 42.80 -69.90 -44.80
CA THR A 466 42.81 -69.06 -43.58
C THR A 466 43.84 -67.94 -43.66
N VAL A 467 45.03 -68.19 -44.23
CA VAL A 467 46.02 -67.12 -44.51
C VAL A 467 45.50 -66.15 -45.58
N GLU A 468 44.77 -66.63 -46.58
CA GLU A 468 44.19 -65.81 -47.64
C GLU A 468 43.02 -64.96 -47.12
N LYS A 469 42.17 -65.53 -46.25
CA LYS A 469 41.17 -64.78 -45.47
C LYS A 469 41.81 -63.68 -44.62
N LEU A 470 42.82 -64.01 -43.82
CA LEU A 470 43.51 -63.03 -42.96
C LEU A 470 44.23 -61.94 -43.77
N ASN A 471 44.65 -62.23 -45.01
CA ASN A 471 45.18 -61.23 -45.94
C ASN A 471 44.08 -60.36 -46.57
N MET A 472 42.92 -60.92 -46.90
CA MET A 472 41.74 -60.12 -47.32
C MET A 472 41.25 -59.22 -46.18
N GLU A 473 41.22 -59.72 -44.96
CA GLU A 473 40.79 -59.01 -43.76
C GLU A 473 41.79 -57.89 -43.38
N ASN A 474 43.10 -58.15 -43.48
CA ASN A 474 44.11 -57.08 -43.38
C ASN A 474 43.96 -56.03 -44.49
N ARG A 475 43.63 -56.41 -45.72
CA ARG A 475 43.37 -55.45 -46.81
C ARG A 475 42.11 -54.61 -46.55
N ASN A 476 41.07 -55.17 -45.95
CA ASN A 476 39.88 -54.42 -45.54
C ASN A 476 40.15 -53.47 -44.36
N LEU A 477 40.93 -53.91 -43.36
CA LEU A 477 41.34 -53.05 -42.24
C LEU A 477 42.31 -51.93 -42.69
N GLN A 478 43.07 -52.14 -43.77
CA GLN A 478 43.86 -51.10 -44.43
C GLN A 478 43.05 -50.21 -45.37
N SER A 479 41.88 -50.66 -45.86
CA SER A 479 41.01 -49.84 -46.72
C SER A 479 39.99 -49.00 -45.95
N MET A 480 39.65 -49.33 -44.70
CA MET A 480 38.73 -48.50 -43.89
C MET A 480 39.13 -47.01 -43.82
N PRO A 481 40.39 -46.63 -43.51
CA PRO A 481 40.80 -45.22 -43.56
C PRO A 481 40.65 -44.60 -44.95
N HIS A 482 40.82 -45.41 -46.02
CA HIS A 482 40.59 -44.97 -47.39
C HIS A 482 39.10 -44.83 -47.76
N VAL A 483 38.16 -45.51 -47.09
CA VAL A 483 36.72 -45.35 -47.35
C VAL A 483 36.21 -44.02 -46.78
N GLU A 484 36.60 -43.65 -45.56
CA GLU A 484 36.24 -42.35 -44.98
C GLU A 484 36.94 -41.19 -45.72
N ILE A 485 38.22 -41.37 -46.07
CA ILE A 485 38.94 -40.39 -46.91
C ILE A 485 38.31 -40.29 -48.31
N ALA A 486 37.85 -41.39 -48.90
CA ALA A 486 37.17 -41.37 -50.20
C ALA A 486 35.81 -40.66 -50.11
N ALA A 487 35.01 -40.91 -49.08
CA ALA A 487 33.74 -40.21 -48.87
C ALA A 487 33.94 -38.69 -48.69
N LEU A 488 34.94 -38.28 -47.90
CA LEU A 488 35.31 -36.87 -47.74
C LEU A 488 35.90 -36.26 -49.02
N GLN A 489 36.60 -37.05 -49.84
CA GLN A 489 37.06 -36.62 -51.17
C GLN A 489 35.90 -36.50 -52.17
N GLU A 490 34.89 -37.37 -52.09
CA GLU A 490 33.70 -37.36 -52.94
C GLU A 490 32.77 -36.19 -52.61
N GLU A 491 32.53 -35.91 -51.31
CA GLU A 491 31.85 -34.67 -50.90
C GLU A 491 32.65 -33.43 -51.34
N LEU A 492 33.99 -33.44 -51.21
CA LEU A 492 34.83 -32.33 -51.66
C LEU A 492 34.80 -32.15 -53.19
N THR A 493 34.68 -33.21 -53.99
CA THR A 493 34.45 -33.08 -55.44
C THR A 493 33.05 -32.60 -55.75
N LEU A 494 32.02 -33.05 -55.03
CA LEU A 494 30.64 -32.56 -55.20
C LEU A 494 30.49 -31.06 -54.87
N VAL A 495 31.12 -30.58 -53.79
CA VAL A 495 31.16 -29.14 -53.47
C VAL A 495 31.91 -28.37 -54.56
N LYS A 496 33.10 -28.84 -54.99
CA LYS A 496 33.86 -28.19 -56.06
C LYS A 496 33.14 -28.20 -57.41
N MET A 497 32.34 -29.21 -57.71
CA MET A 497 31.50 -29.23 -58.92
C MET A 497 30.39 -28.18 -58.82
N ARG A 498 29.70 -28.05 -57.68
CA ARG A 498 28.69 -26.98 -57.48
C ARG A 498 29.31 -25.58 -57.57
N ASP A 499 30.49 -25.37 -57.00
CA ASP A 499 31.23 -24.11 -57.12
C ASP A 499 31.65 -23.83 -58.58
N ALA A 500 32.06 -24.86 -59.32
CA ALA A 500 32.40 -24.74 -60.74
C ALA A 500 31.15 -24.45 -61.61
N GLU A 501 30.01 -25.08 -61.35
CA GLU A 501 28.72 -24.82 -62.01
C GLU A 501 28.23 -23.39 -61.71
N ALA A 502 28.39 -22.91 -60.48
CA ALA A 502 28.12 -21.52 -60.09
C ALA A 502 29.07 -20.53 -60.78
N GLN A 503 30.34 -20.88 -60.96
CA GLN A 503 31.30 -20.06 -61.71
C GLN A 503 31.02 -20.05 -63.22
N VAL A 504 30.65 -21.18 -63.83
CA VAL A 504 30.27 -21.27 -65.25
C VAL A 504 29.02 -20.43 -65.50
N SER A 505 27.95 -20.61 -64.71
CA SER A 505 26.72 -19.81 -64.86
C SER A 505 26.94 -18.32 -64.60
N MET A 506 27.79 -17.92 -63.63
CA MET A 506 28.21 -16.52 -63.50
C MET A 506 28.97 -16.01 -64.74
N ASN A 507 29.81 -16.83 -65.36
CA ASN A 507 30.55 -16.44 -66.56
C ASN A 507 29.65 -16.36 -67.80
N GLU A 508 28.66 -17.25 -67.93
CA GLU A 508 27.62 -17.18 -68.97
C GLU A 508 26.78 -15.90 -68.84
N LEU A 509 26.36 -15.54 -67.62
CA LEU A 509 25.65 -14.29 -67.35
C LEU A 509 26.52 -13.05 -67.69
N ARG A 510 27.81 -13.07 -67.31
CA ARG A 510 28.77 -12.01 -67.67
C ARG A 510 28.98 -11.90 -69.18
N GLN A 511 29.08 -13.04 -69.87
CA GLN A 511 29.20 -13.10 -71.32
C GLN A 511 27.94 -12.56 -72.01
N ARG A 512 26.73 -12.94 -71.56
CA ARG A 512 25.48 -12.41 -72.13
C ARG A 512 25.33 -10.91 -71.91
N ILE A 513 25.78 -10.37 -70.76
CA ILE A 513 25.85 -8.92 -70.53
C ILE A 513 26.86 -8.25 -71.48
N ALA A 514 28.03 -8.87 -71.72
CA ALA A 514 29.02 -8.36 -72.67
C ALA A 514 28.51 -8.38 -74.12
N ASP A 515 27.75 -9.41 -74.51
CA ASP A 515 27.20 -9.55 -75.85
C ASP A 515 25.99 -8.64 -76.07
N LEU A 516 25.10 -8.46 -75.08
CA LEU A 516 24.06 -7.43 -75.12
C LEU A 516 24.67 -6.02 -75.26
N ASN A 517 25.78 -5.73 -74.59
CA ASN A 517 26.51 -4.47 -74.77
C ASN A 517 27.14 -4.34 -76.17
N ARG A 518 27.60 -5.45 -76.80
CA ARG A 518 28.04 -5.43 -78.21
C ARG A 518 26.89 -5.25 -79.19
N GLU A 519 25.78 -5.96 -78.98
CA GLU A 519 24.54 -5.82 -79.76
C GLU A 519 24.07 -4.36 -79.72
N TRP A 520 24.08 -3.72 -78.55
CA TRP A 520 23.74 -2.31 -78.36
C TRP A 520 24.74 -1.35 -79.03
N GLN A 521 26.05 -1.56 -78.89
CA GLN A 521 27.08 -0.73 -79.57
C GLN A 521 27.04 -0.89 -81.09
N LEU A 522 26.79 -2.10 -81.60
CA LEU A 522 26.58 -2.36 -83.02
C LEU A 522 25.32 -1.63 -83.51
N HIS A 523 24.21 -1.71 -82.77
CA HIS A 523 22.98 -0.99 -83.10
C HIS A 523 23.19 0.53 -83.13
N ASP A 524 23.83 1.12 -82.11
CA ASP A 524 24.20 2.54 -82.08
C ASP A 524 25.09 2.94 -83.28
N SER A 525 26.12 2.14 -83.61
CA SER A 525 26.96 2.38 -84.78
C SER A 525 26.22 2.24 -86.12
N THR A 526 25.24 1.34 -86.20
CA THR A 526 24.41 1.11 -87.39
C THR A 526 23.38 2.23 -87.57
N CYS A 527 22.77 2.72 -86.48
CA CYS A 527 21.92 3.91 -86.49
C CYS A 527 22.69 5.18 -86.85
N LYS A 528 24.00 5.24 -86.57
CA LYS A 528 24.88 6.33 -87.00
C LYS A 528 25.20 6.27 -88.49
N THR A 529 25.56 5.11 -89.05
CA THR A 529 25.82 4.98 -90.50
C THR A 529 24.54 5.10 -91.34
N LEU A 530 23.41 4.54 -90.89
CA LEU A 530 22.10 4.72 -91.56
C LEU A 530 21.63 6.18 -91.58
N ARG A 531 22.10 7.02 -90.65
CA ARG A 531 21.86 8.48 -90.65
C ARG A 531 22.67 9.24 -91.71
N GLU A 532 23.74 8.65 -92.24
CA GLU A 532 24.61 9.27 -93.24
C GLU A 532 24.28 8.79 -94.67
N SER A 533 23.70 7.59 -94.82
CA SER A 533 23.28 7.03 -96.10
C SER A 533 21.82 7.38 -96.48
N ASN A 534 21.60 8.57 -97.06
CA ASN A 534 20.28 9.04 -97.52
C ASN A 534 19.72 8.28 -98.74
N GLN A 535 18.94 7.21 -98.50
CA GLN A 535 17.91 6.61 -99.38
C GLN A 535 17.22 5.46 -98.62
N VAL A 536 15.91 5.18 -98.74
CA VAL A 536 14.91 5.48 -99.79
C VAL A 536 13.59 6.02 -99.17
N ASN A 537 12.79 6.75 -99.95
CA ASN A 537 11.41 7.08 -99.62
C ASN A 537 10.47 5.87 -99.79
N GLU A 538 9.90 5.34 -98.70
CA GLU A 538 8.61 4.64 -98.77
C GLU A 538 7.91 4.70 -97.39
N SER A 539 6.57 4.77 -97.39
CA SER A 539 5.70 4.89 -96.21
C SER A 539 6.04 5.99 -95.18
N ASN A 540 5.41 7.17 -95.29
CA ASN A 540 5.36 8.15 -94.20
C ASN A 540 4.86 7.51 -92.89
N ASP A 541 3.88 6.62 -92.98
CA ASP A 541 3.33 5.88 -91.84
C ASP A 541 4.39 5.09 -91.05
N ALA A 542 5.43 4.58 -91.73
CA ALA A 542 6.55 3.90 -91.07
C ALA A 542 7.52 4.89 -90.43
N TYR A 543 7.75 6.05 -91.05
CA TYR A 543 8.54 7.13 -90.43
C TYR A 543 7.85 7.71 -89.20
N ASP A 544 6.53 7.92 -89.23
CA ASP A 544 5.75 8.37 -88.08
C ASP A 544 5.66 7.29 -86.98
N LEU A 545 5.55 6.01 -87.33
CA LEU A 545 5.61 4.91 -86.37
C LEU A 545 6.99 4.83 -85.69
N ILE A 546 8.09 4.87 -86.46
CA ILE A 546 9.45 4.87 -85.93
C ILE A 546 9.73 6.15 -85.12
N ALA A 547 9.20 7.31 -85.52
CA ALA A 547 9.29 8.54 -84.75
C ALA A 547 8.51 8.46 -83.42
N HIS A 548 7.34 7.81 -83.42
CA HIS A 548 6.55 7.57 -82.21
C HIS A 548 7.24 6.55 -81.28
N GLU A 549 7.84 5.49 -81.81
CA GLU A 549 8.65 4.54 -81.03
C GLU A 549 9.92 5.21 -80.47
N LEU A 550 10.63 6.01 -81.27
CA LEU A 550 11.79 6.78 -80.83
C LEU A 550 11.43 7.81 -79.74
N LEU A 551 10.28 8.48 -79.86
CA LEU A 551 9.76 9.38 -78.83
C LEU A 551 9.37 8.60 -77.56
N SER A 552 8.71 7.45 -77.72
CA SER A 552 8.34 6.56 -76.60
C SER A 552 9.57 6.01 -75.87
N LEU A 553 10.64 5.67 -76.60
CA LEU A 553 11.93 5.25 -76.05
C LEU A 553 12.62 6.42 -75.33
N LYS A 554 12.65 7.62 -75.90
CA LYS A 554 13.20 8.82 -75.25
C LYS A 554 12.43 9.25 -74.00
N MET A 555 11.11 9.11 -74.00
CA MET A 555 10.31 9.35 -72.79
C MET A 555 10.58 8.29 -71.71
N ARG A 556 10.82 7.03 -72.09
CA ARG A 556 11.23 5.96 -71.17
C ARG A 556 12.64 6.16 -70.63
N GLU A 557 13.58 6.56 -71.48
CA GLU A 557 14.95 6.95 -71.12
C GLU A 557 14.92 8.11 -70.13
N ALA A 558 14.26 9.22 -70.46
CA ALA A 558 14.09 10.37 -69.57
C ALA A 558 13.36 10.04 -68.26
N GLN A 559 12.41 9.10 -68.26
CA GLN A 559 11.78 8.58 -67.05
C GLN A 559 12.81 7.83 -66.19
N THR A 560 13.54 6.87 -66.74
CA THR A 560 14.59 6.15 -65.99
C THR A 560 15.69 7.09 -65.50
N ASP A 561 15.98 8.17 -66.22
CA ASP A 561 16.94 9.19 -65.84
C ASP A 561 16.41 10.13 -64.74
N CYS A 562 15.09 10.23 -64.58
CA CYS A 562 14.42 10.87 -63.45
C CYS A 562 14.42 9.95 -62.22
N ASP A 563 14.05 8.68 -62.42
CA ASP A 563 14.01 7.64 -61.38
C ASP A 563 15.41 7.40 -60.79
N ASN A 564 16.45 7.33 -61.62
CA ASN A 564 17.84 7.25 -61.18
C ASN A 564 18.25 8.45 -60.32
N LYS A 565 17.78 9.67 -60.63
CA LYS A 565 18.09 10.88 -59.84
C LYS A 565 17.32 10.87 -58.50
N ALA A 566 16.07 10.41 -58.51
CA ALA A 566 15.27 10.23 -57.29
C ALA A 566 15.89 9.18 -56.35
N LEU A 567 16.31 8.03 -56.88
CA LEU A 567 17.05 6.99 -56.13
C LEU A 567 18.39 7.53 -55.61
N SER A 568 19.12 8.32 -56.41
CA SER A 568 20.39 8.93 -55.97
C SER A 568 20.19 9.89 -54.79
N GLN A 569 19.14 10.71 -54.83
CA GLN A 569 18.76 11.57 -53.71
C GLN A 569 18.35 10.76 -52.49
N GLN A 570 17.52 9.72 -52.67
CA GLN A 570 17.09 8.84 -51.58
C GLN A 570 18.27 8.14 -50.89
N ILE A 571 19.31 7.74 -51.64
CA ILE A 571 20.56 7.19 -51.07
C ILE A 571 21.28 8.26 -50.23
N MET A 572 21.39 9.50 -50.71
CA MET A 572 22.01 10.60 -49.95
C MET A 572 21.22 10.92 -48.67
N ASP A 573 19.89 10.93 -48.75
CA ASP A 573 19.01 11.15 -47.59
C ASP A 573 19.19 10.04 -46.55
N LEU A 574 19.24 8.77 -46.98
CA LEU A 574 19.52 7.61 -46.11
C LEU A 574 20.93 7.65 -45.51
N GLU A 575 21.94 8.10 -46.25
CA GLU A 575 23.32 8.28 -45.78
C GLU A 575 23.38 9.33 -44.65
N THR A 576 22.68 10.45 -44.79
CA THR A 576 22.60 11.47 -43.73
C THR A 576 21.79 10.99 -42.52
N GLN A 577 20.67 10.29 -42.72
CA GLN A 577 19.90 9.67 -41.64
C GLN A 577 20.73 8.66 -40.86
N LYS A 578 21.52 7.81 -41.54
CA LYS A 578 22.46 6.86 -40.94
C LYS A 578 23.47 7.60 -40.04
N GLN A 579 24.03 8.73 -40.50
CA GLN A 579 24.98 9.50 -39.70
C GLN A 579 24.32 10.20 -38.49
N VAL A 580 23.09 10.70 -38.64
CA VAL A 580 22.31 11.28 -37.52
C VAL A 580 22.00 10.22 -36.47
N VAL A 581 21.56 9.02 -36.88
CA VAL A 581 21.30 7.89 -35.97
C VAL A 581 22.59 7.43 -35.28
N TYR A 582 23.71 7.30 -36.00
CA TYR A 582 25.01 6.99 -35.40
C TYR A 582 25.43 8.03 -34.34
N ASN A 583 25.27 9.31 -34.65
CA ASN A 583 25.55 10.41 -33.72
C ASN A 583 24.55 10.48 -32.55
N GLN A 584 23.36 9.87 -32.65
CA GLN A 584 22.41 9.73 -31.55
C GLN A 584 22.78 8.55 -30.65
N ILE A 585 23.04 7.37 -31.23
CA ILE A 585 23.48 6.17 -30.51
C ILE A 585 24.74 6.48 -29.69
N LYS A 586 25.75 7.12 -30.29
CA LYS A 586 26.97 7.50 -29.55
C LYS A 586 26.67 8.38 -28.33
N ARG A 587 25.78 9.38 -28.45
CA ARG A 587 25.41 10.24 -27.30
C ARG A 587 24.69 9.46 -26.20
N GLN A 588 23.90 8.46 -26.57
CA GLN A 588 23.25 7.55 -25.62
C GLN A 588 24.27 6.59 -24.97
N ASP A 589 25.27 6.10 -25.69
CA ASP A 589 26.37 5.32 -25.10
C ASP A 589 27.20 6.17 -24.12
N ASP A 590 27.54 7.41 -24.47
CA ASP A 590 28.25 8.37 -23.61
C ASP A 590 27.42 8.75 -22.35
N GLU A 591 26.08 8.66 -22.42
CA GLU A 591 25.14 8.87 -21.30
C GLU A 591 24.98 7.62 -20.43
N ILE A 592 24.86 6.44 -21.04
CA ILE A 592 24.86 5.13 -20.35
C ILE A 592 26.17 4.91 -19.59
N GLN A 593 27.32 5.35 -20.13
CA GLN A 593 28.59 5.29 -19.40
C GLN A 593 28.60 6.19 -18.16
N ARG A 594 28.05 7.40 -18.23
CA ARG A 594 27.93 8.31 -17.07
C ARG A 594 27.00 7.73 -16.00
N MET A 595 25.81 7.26 -16.37
CA MET A 595 24.89 6.61 -15.44
C MET A 595 25.49 5.36 -14.78
N ARG A 596 26.36 4.61 -15.47
CA ARG A 596 27.08 3.47 -14.87
C ARG A 596 28.09 3.90 -13.81
N LEU A 597 28.85 4.98 -14.06
CA LEU A 597 29.80 5.54 -13.09
C LEU A 597 29.06 6.06 -11.84
N GLU A 598 27.98 6.81 -12.02
CA GLU A 598 27.14 7.31 -10.92
C GLU A 598 26.50 6.18 -10.11
N LEU A 599 26.13 5.07 -10.76
CA LEU A 599 25.63 3.86 -10.11
C LEU A 599 26.73 3.11 -9.33
N ASP A 600 27.94 2.99 -9.89
CA ASP A 600 29.08 2.39 -9.20
C ASP A 600 29.51 3.21 -7.97
N GLU A 601 29.58 4.54 -8.08
CA GLU A 601 29.80 5.44 -6.94
C GLU A 601 28.71 5.32 -5.87
N SER A 602 27.44 5.24 -6.30
CA SER A 602 26.31 5.10 -5.38
C SER A 602 26.33 3.75 -4.66
N ARG A 603 26.78 2.68 -5.33
CA ARG A 603 27.01 1.37 -4.71
C ARG A 603 28.16 1.39 -3.70
N VAL A 604 29.24 2.14 -3.95
CA VAL A 604 30.32 2.32 -2.97
C VAL A 604 29.80 3.06 -1.73
N ARG A 605 29.08 4.19 -1.91
CA ARG A 605 28.43 4.92 -0.81
C ARG A 605 27.45 4.04 -0.02
N GLU A 606 26.70 3.17 -0.70
CA GLU A 606 25.83 2.19 -0.02
C GLU A 606 26.61 1.17 0.82
N GLN A 607 27.75 0.68 0.31
CA GLN A 607 28.61 -0.25 1.05
C GLN A 607 29.24 0.39 2.29
N GLU A 608 29.66 1.66 2.21
CA GLU A 608 30.17 2.44 3.34
C GLU A 608 29.08 2.65 4.41
N LEU A 609 27.87 3.06 4.02
CA LEU A 609 26.74 3.21 4.95
C LEU A 609 26.32 1.88 5.59
N ARG A 610 26.33 0.78 4.83
CA ARG A 610 26.11 -0.58 5.37
C ARG A 610 27.20 -0.99 6.38
N ALA A 611 28.45 -0.58 6.18
CA ALA A 611 29.52 -0.83 7.15
C ALA A 611 29.30 -0.04 8.45
N GLN A 612 28.98 1.26 8.36
CA GLN A 612 28.65 2.10 9.52
C GLN A 612 27.42 1.59 10.30
N LEU A 613 26.40 1.11 9.61
CA LEU A 613 25.22 0.48 10.22
C LEU A 613 25.57 -0.81 10.99
N ASN A 614 26.48 -1.63 10.45
CA ASN A 614 26.95 -2.82 11.16
C ASN A 614 27.83 -2.47 12.37
N GLU A 615 28.69 -1.45 12.27
CA GLU A 615 29.51 -0.99 13.38
C GLU A 615 28.67 -0.45 14.54
N THR A 616 27.74 0.47 14.25
CA THR A 616 26.81 1.01 15.25
C THR A 616 25.91 -0.06 15.86
N LYS A 617 25.46 -1.05 15.08
CA LYS A 617 24.73 -2.22 15.61
C LYS A 617 25.57 -3.05 16.58
N ASN A 618 26.85 -3.26 16.30
CA ASN A 618 27.77 -3.95 17.22
C ASN A 618 27.99 -3.13 18.50
N GLN A 619 28.19 -1.82 18.39
CA GLN A 619 28.31 -0.91 19.55
C GLN A 619 27.06 -0.94 20.45
N MET A 620 25.86 -1.01 19.86
CA MET A 620 24.62 -1.19 20.64
C MET A 620 24.57 -2.56 21.34
N HIS A 621 25.01 -3.64 20.67
CA HIS A 621 25.04 -4.97 21.27
C HIS A 621 26.01 -5.07 22.45
N ASP A 622 27.21 -4.49 22.32
CA ASP A 622 28.18 -4.37 23.42
C ASP A 622 27.62 -3.53 24.58
N GLY A 623 26.84 -2.48 24.27
CA GLY A 623 26.12 -1.68 25.25
C GLY A 623 25.05 -2.49 26.01
N GLU A 624 24.25 -3.29 25.30
CA GLU A 624 23.28 -4.20 25.90
C GLU A 624 23.93 -5.24 26.82
N LEU A 625 25.08 -5.79 26.42
CA LEU A 625 25.82 -6.77 27.23
C LEU A 625 26.29 -6.15 28.54
N ARG A 626 26.90 -4.96 28.49
CA ARG A 626 27.31 -4.21 29.70
C ARG A 626 26.14 -3.89 30.62
N LEU A 627 24.99 -3.46 30.08
CA LEU A 627 23.79 -3.20 30.89
C LEU A 627 23.25 -4.48 31.56
N LYS A 628 23.39 -5.65 30.93
CA LYS A 628 23.03 -6.95 31.52
C LYS A 628 24.03 -7.38 32.61
N GLU A 629 25.32 -7.09 32.43
CA GLU A 629 26.37 -7.31 33.43
C GLU A 629 26.18 -6.40 34.66
N ASP A 630 25.97 -5.09 34.46
CA ASP A 630 25.68 -4.13 35.54
C ASP A 630 24.40 -4.50 36.32
N SER A 631 23.34 -4.93 35.61
CA SER A 631 22.11 -5.43 36.21
C SER A 631 22.31 -6.74 37.00
N MET A 632 23.26 -7.58 36.61
CA MET A 632 23.64 -8.78 37.36
C MET A 632 24.46 -8.40 38.61
N MET A 633 25.42 -7.48 38.49
CA MET A 633 26.22 -6.99 39.61
C MET A 633 25.39 -6.25 40.67
N LEU A 634 24.35 -5.50 40.26
CA LEU A 634 23.41 -4.88 41.18
C LEU A 634 22.66 -5.95 42.00
N ARG A 635 22.09 -6.96 41.33
CA ARG A 635 21.36 -8.06 41.98
C ARG A 635 22.24 -8.91 42.90
N ILE A 636 23.52 -9.08 42.58
CA ILE A 636 24.49 -9.72 43.48
C ILE A 636 24.65 -8.88 44.76
N ARG A 637 24.85 -7.56 44.64
CA ARG A 637 24.97 -6.66 45.81
C ARG A 637 23.69 -6.58 46.64
N GLU A 638 22.51 -6.68 46.01
CA GLU A 638 21.22 -6.79 46.70
C GLU A 638 21.09 -8.13 47.46
N ALA A 639 21.57 -9.23 46.89
CA ALA A 639 21.64 -10.53 47.56
C ALA A 639 22.60 -10.51 48.76
N GLU A 640 23.80 -9.94 48.60
CA GLU A 640 24.78 -9.74 49.69
C GLU A 640 24.19 -8.90 50.83
N SER A 641 23.52 -7.79 50.49
CA SER A 641 22.86 -6.90 51.46
C SER A 641 21.72 -7.59 52.21
N THR A 642 20.86 -8.33 51.49
CA THR A 642 19.75 -9.08 52.11
C THR A 642 20.22 -10.27 52.94
N GLN A 643 21.32 -10.93 52.57
CA GLN A 643 21.99 -11.92 53.42
C GLN A 643 22.52 -11.28 54.71
N ALA A 644 23.26 -10.17 54.63
CA ALA A 644 23.78 -9.49 55.82
C ALA A 644 22.67 -9.00 56.77
N ILE A 645 21.51 -8.58 56.24
CA ILE A 645 20.32 -8.28 57.03
C ILE A 645 19.74 -9.55 57.70
N GLY A 646 19.81 -10.70 57.03
CA GLY A 646 19.46 -12.01 57.60
C GLY A 646 20.36 -12.39 58.77
N ASP A 647 21.68 -12.31 58.58
CA ASP A 647 22.68 -12.63 59.61
C ASP A 647 22.52 -11.72 60.86
N LEU A 648 22.29 -10.41 60.64
CA LEU A 648 22.01 -9.46 61.72
C LEU A 648 20.69 -9.78 62.45
N ARG A 649 19.63 -10.20 61.74
CA ARG A 649 18.36 -10.62 62.36
C ARG A 649 18.53 -11.89 63.20
N GLN A 650 19.27 -12.88 62.72
CA GLN A 650 19.62 -14.05 63.52
C GLN A 650 20.36 -13.62 64.79
N ARG A 651 21.35 -12.74 64.67
CA ARG A 651 22.15 -12.29 65.83
C ARG A 651 21.33 -11.48 66.84
N ILE A 652 20.32 -10.73 66.39
CA ILE A 652 19.35 -10.08 67.29
C ILE A 652 18.54 -11.13 68.05
N ALA A 653 17.97 -12.12 67.37
CA ALA A 653 17.20 -13.18 68.01
C ALA A 653 18.04 -14.01 69.03
N GLU A 654 19.31 -14.28 68.73
CA GLU A 654 20.25 -14.90 69.68
C GLU A 654 20.42 -14.06 70.96
N LEU A 655 20.54 -12.74 70.83
CA LEU A 655 20.68 -11.81 71.95
C LEU A 655 19.37 -11.63 72.73
N GLU A 656 18.22 -11.67 72.06
CA GLU A 656 16.89 -11.67 72.68
C GLU A 656 16.67 -12.91 73.55
N VAL A 657 17.05 -14.10 73.05
CA VAL A 657 17.03 -15.34 73.83
C VAL A 657 17.97 -15.26 75.04
N GLN A 658 19.21 -14.80 74.87
CA GLN A 658 20.15 -14.61 76.00
C GLN A 658 19.64 -13.60 77.04
N ASN A 659 18.96 -12.54 76.62
CA ASN A 659 18.34 -11.58 77.53
C ASN A 659 17.19 -12.23 78.31
N GLN A 660 16.36 -13.04 77.64
CA GLN A 660 15.27 -13.78 78.28
C GLN A 660 15.78 -14.86 79.26
N GLU A 661 16.90 -15.53 78.95
CA GLU A 661 17.60 -16.42 79.88
C GLU A 661 18.10 -15.68 81.13
N LEU A 662 18.68 -14.49 80.96
CA LEU A 662 19.15 -13.66 82.08
C LEU A 662 18.01 -13.15 82.96
N ILE A 663 16.89 -12.71 82.36
CA ILE A 663 15.66 -12.32 83.08
C ILE A 663 15.12 -13.50 83.89
N THR A 664 15.01 -14.68 83.26
CA THR A 664 14.53 -15.90 83.92
C THR A 664 15.46 -16.32 85.06
N ARG A 665 16.78 -16.19 84.88
CA ARG A 665 17.78 -16.47 85.92
C ARG A 665 17.68 -15.48 87.09
N GLY A 666 17.41 -14.20 86.83
CA GLY A 666 17.12 -13.20 87.86
C GLY A 666 15.90 -13.60 88.70
N GLN A 667 14.79 -13.92 88.04
CA GLN A 667 13.55 -14.38 88.70
C GLN A 667 13.75 -15.66 89.53
N ILE A 668 14.64 -16.57 89.11
CA ILE A 668 15.00 -17.77 89.90
C ILE A 668 15.83 -17.39 91.13
N MET A 669 16.71 -16.39 91.05
CA MET A 669 17.45 -15.88 92.20
C MET A 669 16.52 -15.13 93.17
N ASP A 670 15.64 -14.26 92.69
CA ASP A 670 14.65 -13.56 93.53
C ASP A 670 13.74 -14.54 94.28
N ASN A 671 13.28 -15.62 93.61
CA ASN A 671 12.51 -16.69 94.25
C ASN A 671 13.32 -17.50 95.26
N ARG A 672 14.64 -17.63 95.07
CA ARG A 672 15.53 -18.29 96.04
C ARG A 672 15.73 -17.43 97.28
N ASP A 673 15.97 -16.14 97.12
CA ASP A 673 16.04 -15.18 98.22
C ASP A 673 14.70 -15.09 98.99
N LEU A 674 13.58 -15.34 98.32
CA LEU A 674 12.26 -15.51 98.94
C LEU A 674 12.14 -16.84 99.71
N HIS A 675 12.67 -17.93 99.17
CA HIS A 675 12.68 -19.25 99.80
C HIS A 675 13.58 -19.28 101.05
N ASP A 676 14.76 -18.67 100.98
CA ASP A 676 15.69 -18.60 102.12
C ASP A 676 15.12 -17.73 103.25
N LYS A 677 14.40 -16.64 102.93
CA LYS A 677 13.58 -15.88 103.92
C LYS A 677 12.39 -16.68 104.46
N LEU A 678 11.77 -17.54 103.65
CA LEU A 678 10.69 -18.41 104.10
C LEU A 678 11.24 -19.50 105.05
N LEU A 679 12.47 -19.96 104.86
CA LEU A 679 13.17 -20.83 105.80
C LEU A 679 13.50 -20.11 107.12
N GLU A 680 14.05 -18.87 107.09
CA GLU A 680 14.24 -18.06 108.30
C GLU A 680 12.91 -17.86 109.08
N LEU A 681 11.82 -17.55 108.37
CA LEU A 681 10.50 -17.40 108.97
C LEU A 681 9.94 -18.74 109.49
N GLN A 682 10.23 -19.87 108.87
CA GLN A 682 9.86 -21.20 109.40
C GLN A 682 10.64 -21.56 110.66
N ASP A 683 11.93 -21.23 110.75
CA ASP A 683 12.77 -21.47 111.92
C ASP A 683 12.35 -20.58 113.11
N GLU A 684 12.03 -19.31 112.85
CA GLU A 684 11.49 -18.41 113.87
C GLU A 684 10.06 -18.80 114.30
N VAL A 685 9.21 -19.30 113.38
CA VAL A 685 7.92 -19.92 113.73
C VAL A 685 8.12 -21.21 114.54
N MET A 686 9.21 -21.96 114.32
CA MET A 686 9.52 -23.15 115.13
C MET A 686 9.95 -22.76 116.54
N ARG A 687 10.74 -21.69 116.72
CA ARG A 687 11.01 -21.08 118.05
C ARG A 687 9.73 -20.63 118.73
N LEU A 688 8.86 -19.88 118.04
CA LEU A 688 7.65 -19.31 118.61
C LEU A 688 6.59 -20.36 118.99
N ARG A 689 6.72 -21.61 118.53
CA ARG A 689 5.89 -22.76 118.95
C ARG A 689 6.29 -23.38 120.30
N LEU A 690 7.38 -22.93 120.93
CA LEU A 690 7.90 -23.50 122.19
C LEU A 690 7.50 -22.74 123.47
N LEU A 691 6.51 -21.85 123.42
CA LEU A 691 5.97 -21.13 124.60
C LEU A 691 4.44 -21.30 124.76
N PRO A 692 3.91 -21.52 125.98
CA PRO A 692 2.51 -21.89 126.17
C PRO A 692 1.53 -20.72 126.46
N THR A 693 0.52 -20.60 125.58
CA THR A 693 -0.90 -20.34 125.89
C THR A 693 -1.35 -18.99 126.51
N ILE A 694 -2.29 -18.28 125.85
CA ILE A 694 -3.63 -17.87 126.37
C ILE A 694 -4.44 -17.04 125.32
N HIS A 695 -5.77 -17.03 125.47
CA HIS A 695 -6.83 -16.34 124.67
C HIS A 695 -6.67 -14.78 124.55
N ARG A 696 -7.47 -14.01 123.79
CA ARG A 696 -8.91 -14.13 123.45
C ARG A 696 -9.40 -13.26 122.26
N ASN A 697 -10.57 -13.61 121.73
CA ASN A 697 -11.30 -12.95 120.63
C ASN A 697 -11.86 -11.55 120.99
N HIS A 698 -12.10 -10.70 119.97
CA HIS A 698 -13.43 -10.16 119.55
C HIS A 698 -13.23 -9.35 118.23
N SER A 699 -14.03 -9.37 117.15
CA SER A 699 -15.37 -9.88 116.79
C SER A 699 -16.58 -8.94 116.97
N THR A 700 -16.91 -8.18 115.91
CA THR A 700 -18.25 -7.80 115.35
C THR A 700 -18.00 -7.34 113.88
N SER A 701 -18.69 -7.76 112.82
CA SER A 701 -20.15 -7.81 112.50
C SER A 701 -20.74 -6.41 112.20
N THR A 702 -21.70 -6.19 111.28
CA THR A 702 -22.45 -7.08 110.36
C THR A 702 -23.12 -6.24 109.24
N ASP A 703 -23.35 -6.78 108.02
CA ASP A 703 -24.70 -7.19 107.55
C ASP A 703 -24.72 -7.81 106.12
N PRO A 704 -25.74 -8.63 105.74
CA PRO A 704 -25.76 -9.40 104.47
C PRO A 704 -27.04 -9.23 103.61
N HIS A 705 -27.06 -9.82 102.40
CA HIS A 705 -28.18 -10.58 101.74
C HIS A 705 -27.69 -11.07 100.34
N ARG A 706 -27.65 -12.39 100.04
CA ARG A 706 -28.68 -13.26 99.40
C ARG A 706 -29.10 -12.84 97.97
N HIS A 707 -29.20 -13.69 96.95
CA HIS A 707 -29.18 -15.18 96.77
C HIS A 707 -28.41 -15.52 95.45
N ASP A 708 -27.67 -16.64 95.30
CA ASP A 708 -28.04 -18.06 95.06
C ASP A 708 -28.84 -18.27 93.75
N TYR A 709 -28.64 -19.25 92.85
CA TYR A 709 -27.72 -20.42 92.66
C TYR A 709 -27.57 -20.64 91.10
N GLU A 710 -27.06 -21.68 90.40
CA GLU A 710 -26.52 -23.07 90.56
C GLU A 710 -25.65 -23.29 89.26
N GLU A 711 -24.35 -23.64 89.28
CA GLU A 711 -23.67 -24.95 89.41
C GLU A 711 -23.63 -25.90 88.18
N SER A 712 -22.41 -26.24 87.72
CA SER A 712 -21.94 -27.60 87.36
C SER A 712 -20.41 -27.62 87.15
N GLU A 713 -19.75 -28.70 87.59
CA GLU A 713 -18.29 -28.90 87.55
C GLU A 713 -17.88 -29.62 86.21
N ASP A 714 -16.64 -30.00 85.88
CA ASP A 714 -15.63 -30.74 86.67
C ASP A 714 -14.22 -30.74 86.03
N GLU A 715 -13.24 -31.34 86.71
CA GLU A 715 -11.79 -31.28 86.43
C GLU A 715 -11.19 -32.35 85.46
N CYS A 716 -9.88 -32.19 85.20
CA CYS A 716 -8.85 -33.24 85.12
C CYS A 716 -8.40 -33.89 83.76
N LEU A 717 -7.24 -33.40 83.31
CA LEU A 717 -5.97 -34.16 83.09
C LEU A 717 -5.62 -34.94 81.78
N ILE A 718 -4.37 -34.65 81.34
CA ILE A 718 -3.33 -35.52 80.74
C ILE A 718 -3.35 -35.84 79.21
N SER A 719 -2.23 -35.48 78.58
CA SER A 719 -1.77 -35.78 77.20
C SER A 719 -1.02 -37.13 77.13
N PRO A 720 -0.73 -37.75 75.94
CA PRO A 720 0.37 -37.25 75.09
C PRO A 720 0.35 -37.58 73.56
N LEU A 721 1.20 -36.85 72.79
CA LEU A 721 1.97 -37.25 71.58
C LEU A 721 1.40 -38.35 70.63
N SER A 722 1.22 -38.11 69.31
CA SER A 722 2.35 -38.00 68.35
C SER A 722 1.91 -38.07 66.85
N THR A 723 2.87 -37.90 65.93
CA THR A 723 2.94 -38.57 64.60
C THR A 723 2.24 -37.95 63.35
N SER A 724 2.79 -36.83 62.87
CA SER A 724 3.49 -36.74 61.55
C SER A 724 2.78 -36.43 60.20
N VAL A 725 3.59 -35.83 59.30
CA VAL A 725 3.74 -36.13 57.84
C VAL A 725 2.74 -35.55 56.80
N ASN A 726 3.25 -34.57 56.01
CA ASN A 726 3.13 -34.41 54.53
C ASN A 726 1.77 -34.14 53.84
N GLN A 727 1.67 -33.41 52.70
CA GLN A 727 2.60 -32.48 52.02
C GLN A 727 1.87 -31.68 50.91
N ARG A 728 2.54 -30.63 50.38
CA ARG A 728 2.46 -30.07 49.01
C ARG A 728 1.24 -29.24 48.52
N LEU A 729 1.59 -28.01 48.09
CA LEU A 729 1.30 -27.37 46.79
C LEU A 729 -0.19 -27.17 46.38
N SER A 730 -0.59 -25.99 45.91
CA SER A 730 -0.09 -25.37 44.67
C SER A 730 -0.15 -23.83 44.62
N SER A 731 0.19 -23.23 43.47
CA SER A 731 0.47 -21.79 43.30
C SER A 731 -0.38 -21.12 42.21
N SER A 732 -0.71 -19.83 42.36
CA SER A 732 -0.95 -18.78 41.32
C SER A 732 -1.34 -17.46 42.03
N SER A 733 -0.97 -16.21 41.68
CA SER A 733 -0.52 -15.50 40.44
C SER A 733 -1.61 -14.64 39.78
N ILE A 734 -1.48 -13.31 39.83
CA ILE A 734 -2.07 -12.18 39.04
C ILE A 734 -1.44 -10.88 39.64
N VAL A 735 -0.66 -10.00 38.98
CA VAL A 735 -0.84 -9.15 37.77
C VAL A 735 -1.75 -7.92 38.05
N LEU A 736 -1.19 -6.76 38.43
CA LEU A 736 -0.85 -5.57 37.59
C LEU A 736 -2.05 -4.95 36.82
N SER A 737 -2.29 -3.64 36.78
CA SER A 737 -1.47 -2.61 36.08
C SER A 737 -1.83 -1.14 36.55
N PRO A 738 -1.51 0.00 35.86
CA PRO A 738 -0.35 0.80 36.29
C PRO A 738 -0.47 2.36 36.32
N SER A 739 0.57 2.97 36.89
CA SER A 739 1.24 4.24 36.51
C SER A 739 0.49 5.59 36.40
N SER A 740 1.01 6.57 37.14
CA SER A 740 1.18 7.97 36.68
C SER A 740 2.61 8.42 36.99
N PHE A 741 3.21 9.24 36.13
CA PHE A 741 4.61 9.70 36.24
C PHE A 741 4.69 11.22 36.13
N ILE A 742 5.39 11.87 37.07
CA ILE A 742 5.77 13.29 37.01
C ILE A 742 7.25 13.39 37.40
N SER A 743 8.06 13.99 36.53
CA SER A 743 9.50 14.24 36.76
C SER A 743 9.76 15.72 36.98
N PRO A 744 10.68 16.08 37.89
CA PRO A 744 11.49 17.27 37.64
C PRO A 744 12.95 17.20 38.16
N ASN A 745 13.92 17.52 37.26
CA ASN A 745 15.24 18.11 37.57
C ASN A 745 16.26 17.26 38.39
N HIS A 746 17.60 17.47 38.36
CA HIS A 746 18.41 18.53 37.75
C HIS A 746 19.90 18.11 37.50
N ARG A 747 20.55 18.71 36.49
CA ARG A 747 22.00 19.04 36.33
C ARG A 747 23.12 18.14 36.92
N LEU A 748 24.08 17.77 36.05
CA LEU A 748 25.54 18.11 36.04
C LEU A 748 26.22 17.25 34.93
N ARG A 749 27.31 17.56 34.20
CA ARG A 749 28.09 18.75 33.74
C ARG A 749 29.57 18.36 33.66
N GLN A 750 30.00 17.81 32.52
CA GLN A 750 31.40 17.63 32.02
C GLN A 750 31.32 16.84 30.69
N SER A 751 32.24 16.90 29.73
CA SER A 751 33.18 17.95 29.29
C SER A 751 33.84 17.48 27.99
N THR A 752 33.67 18.18 26.86
CA THR A 752 34.24 17.80 25.56
C THR A 752 35.55 18.55 25.26
N PRO A 753 36.59 17.90 24.71
CA PRO A 753 37.79 18.57 24.22
C PRO A 753 37.56 19.15 22.82
N SER A 754 38.24 20.26 22.52
CA SER A 754 38.25 20.92 21.22
C SER A 754 39.32 20.33 20.29
N LEU A 755 39.04 20.23 18.98
CA LEU A 755 40.06 20.36 17.93
C LEU A 755 39.41 20.80 16.61
N PHE A 756 39.76 22.00 16.14
CA PHE A 756 39.62 22.42 14.73
C PHE A 756 40.86 21.94 13.95
N PRO A 757 40.80 21.95 12.61
CA PRO A 757 41.61 22.97 11.95
C PRO A 757 40.84 23.79 10.90
N THR A 758 41.16 25.08 10.86
CA THR A 758 40.68 26.04 9.85
C THR A 758 41.57 25.98 8.60
N LEU A 759 40.99 26.13 7.40
CA LEU A 759 41.70 26.70 6.25
C LEU A 759 40.73 27.55 5.43
N ALA A 760 41.23 28.63 4.83
CA ALA A 760 40.40 29.72 4.34
C ALA A 760 40.63 30.09 2.87
N SER A 761 39.52 30.45 2.22
CA SER A 761 39.37 31.52 1.23
C SER A 761 40.30 31.59 0.00
N SER A 762 39.69 31.50 -1.18
CA SER A 762 40.02 32.38 -2.30
C SER A 762 38.77 32.69 -3.14
N GLN A 763 38.42 33.97 -3.26
CA GLN A 763 37.51 34.48 -4.29
C GLN A 763 38.35 35.05 -5.44
N SER A 764 37.94 34.84 -6.68
CA SER A 764 38.44 35.61 -7.83
C SER A 764 37.38 35.72 -8.92
N SER A 765 37.00 36.94 -9.27
CA SER A 765 35.95 37.24 -10.25
C SER A 765 36.52 37.84 -11.54
N ALA A 766 36.27 37.19 -12.69
CA ALA A 766 36.41 37.73 -14.05
C ALA A 766 35.54 36.85 -14.98
N THR A 767 34.46 37.31 -15.64
CA THR A 767 34.30 38.29 -16.74
C THR A 767 34.82 37.85 -18.11
N SER A 768 34.11 38.26 -19.17
CA SER A 768 34.39 38.12 -20.61
C SER A 768 33.80 36.90 -21.34
N THR A 769 32.71 37.18 -22.03
CA THR A 769 32.39 36.79 -23.43
C THR A 769 33.39 35.94 -24.22
N GLY A 770 32.83 34.96 -24.93
CA GLY A 770 33.41 34.20 -26.06
C GLY A 770 32.29 33.51 -26.83
#